data_AF-A0A814SJA7-F1
#
_entry.id   AF-A0A814SJA7-F1
#
_cell.length_a   1.000
_cell.length_b   1.000
_cell.length_c   1.000
_cell.angle_alpha   90.00
_cell.angle_beta   90.00
_cell.angle_gamma   90.00
#
_symmetry.space_group_name_H-M   'P 1'
#
loop_
_entity.id
_entity.type
_entity.pdbx_description
1 polymer ?
#
loop_
_entity_poly.entity_id
_entity_poly.type
_entity_poly.pdbx_seq_one_letter_code
_entity_poly.pdbx_strand_id
1 'polypeptide(L)'
;MNSDLELFLYPNENGFIGKLTLNLSDDSNINESLLSKSNVYTIVILDRSGSMGNSVPRFVNEILPLIFKSLNYDNNDIITLITFDSTPNKYTIPIKQLADYKIKCQGQTFMAPGITMLTQFIRNELPKDCNALRLLTISDGEVHDQNQVQTAAAQLTSLIKNDFIINSQAVRLFTSSSQPDTRAVSSLLQLNNVSNVNLLDLKTSLTNMEISATIASLFSGDSLNRHAILKSEETILKSTPWQTSSYDTISLFPGENLFWLNKLPTGNLIVGQKNVKIHMQEGLTVDTYEKLLKTKIEYYINQLKILKIVNTVESQNEINDIMNYFQGIENSLLSNEKDVNILLNDSSLRARLQYLKTSIIRKKKSFVMRMSQIANDDKVSQLNSAQQAEYLRALDNTSKNARGLARRAVTQGLDFNEILRKEVRKMAEHIQELADIDDSNHLVSFFSQDTTLGGIRTVCQLVTDDMLDDVSANDILRMINIVGVACSGPIGEFPDPMTWRVNELFLGCYVSLSDVLTAFMQSRGQQLQTPATNKVITNVIPIIENEQIAQFLYKNAPSLLEYTCSIGMRRLLADVPMTGGYTICAGVWKLVEDLNENKSELHLKTFDQLVKTYEIVVGNYFQHIMPYIKEQDDRLLSYYIANNGTTNMISPFIKLYRENNGKKLEQIPKILRALYTYEIWQAIRKQYKNRDDSDLIAQKMLDQLIGLDLNKYKTLVQPLFENEPTLDEIQFHDQIHIDESYLDELLETVYYVDYITLLPKYISAVINNNIDNIKDIPIINQNFICETLEINYDIKTFKFYNVVQALLFTSKASRVNSDNEKMKIIDLIDEKAAKKMVQDYIRKRFENQYATDLAVKGRSERAELVVQLVQAIIQSRDHNEMIKLMRDGLTHGKIHLAITNSSSLGFIELKNKLLNLNEKIPRRLDIIKVFLLGRDYKNNDEHVWNNGNVLFTSNLGDFEKIFVTLGFANEWEKVKAEYMKRNLHIYRDGFNRHGHGNTKPSYWAYGFMTLQLYKDNVPADVFEEYCKIHHDCCGVSQIMGLLK
;
A
#
# COMPACT_ATOMS: atom_id res chain seq x y z
N MET A 1 -71.16 -8.94 -26.98
CA MET A 1 -69.89 -9.12 -27.72
C MET A 1 -68.95 -9.92 -26.82
N ASN A 2 -68.62 -11.16 -27.20
CA ASN A 2 -67.57 -11.96 -26.55
C ASN A 2 -66.22 -11.39 -27.00
N SER A 3 -65.66 -10.45 -26.24
CA SER A 3 -64.24 -10.13 -26.39
C SER A 3 -63.45 -11.25 -25.68
N ASP A 4 -62.93 -12.19 -26.46
CA ASP A 4 -61.96 -13.17 -25.98
C ASP A 4 -60.70 -12.41 -25.50
N LEU A 5 -60.04 -12.91 -24.45
CA LEU A 5 -58.82 -12.29 -23.94
C LEU A 5 -57.65 -12.66 -24.87
N GLU A 6 -56.82 -11.70 -25.25
CA GLU A 6 -55.68 -11.94 -26.15
C GLU A 6 -54.35 -11.96 -25.36
N LEU A 7 -53.55 -13.01 -25.59
CA LEU A 7 -52.19 -13.18 -25.07
C LEU A 7 -51.19 -13.13 -26.21
N PHE A 8 -50.25 -12.20 -26.15
CA PHE A 8 -49.15 -12.08 -27.11
C PHE A 8 -47.90 -12.76 -26.54
N LEU A 9 -47.31 -13.69 -27.30
CA LEU A 9 -46.11 -14.44 -26.92
C LEU A 9 -44.91 -14.02 -27.79
N TYR A 10 -43.84 -13.57 -27.13
CA TYR A 10 -42.58 -13.18 -27.75
C TYR A 10 -41.50 -14.24 -27.47
N PRO A 11 -40.87 -14.84 -28.50
CA PRO A 11 -39.78 -15.80 -28.32
C PRO A 11 -38.59 -15.19 -27.58
N ASN A 12 -38.04 -15.92 -26.61
CA ASN A 12 -36.83 -15.59 -25.85
C ASN A 12 -35.91 -16.83 -25.75
N GLU A 13 -34.62 -16.68 -25.47
CA GLU A 13 -33.65 -17.80 -25.44
C GLU A 13 -34.07 -18.94 -24.51
N ASN A 14 -34.77 -18.63 -23.41
CA ASN A 14 -35.20 -19.59 -22.39
C ASN A 14 -36.74 -19.74 -22.30
N GLY A 15 -37.48 -19.51 -23.40
CA GLY A 15 -38.93 -19.71 -23.45
C GLY A 15 -39.67 -18.56 -24.14
N PHE A 16 -40.72 -18.03 -23.51
CA PHE A 16 -41.56 -16.96 -24.07
C PHE A 16 -41.87 -15.87 -23.04
N ILE A 17 -41.99 -14.63 -23.50
CA ILE A 17 -42.54 -13.51 -22.73
C ILE A 17 -44.01 -13.35 -23.14
N GLY A 18 -44.92 -13.48 -22.17
CA GLY A 18 -46.35 -13.30 -22.35
C GLY A 18 -46.81 -11.90 -21.97
N LYS A 19 -47.56 -11.25 -22.86
CA LYS A 19 -48.24 -9.96 -22.64
C LYS A 19 -49.75 -10.13 -22.77
N LEU A 20 -50.49 -9.83 -21.71
CA LEU A 20 -51.96 -9.87 -21.67
C LEU A 20 -52.51 -8.60 -21.03
N THR A 21 -53.45 -7.94 -21.70
CA THR A 21 -54.09 -6.72 -21.18
C THR A 21 -55.48 -7.06 -20.63
N LEU A 22 -55.68 -6.81 -19.33
CA LEU A 22 -56.97 -6.97 -18.67
C LEU A 22 -57.72 -5.64 -18.66
N ASN A 23 -58.61 -5.43 -19.63
CA ASN A 23 -59.47 -4.25 -19.67
C ASN A 23 -60.72 -4.49 -18.83
N LEU A 24 -60.81 -3.83 -17.68
CA LEU A 24 -62.04 -3.78 -16.90
C LEU A 24 -62.91 -2.64 -17.44
N SER A 25 -64.08 -2.95 -18.02
CA SER A 25 -65.07 -1.95 -18.43
C SER A 25 -65.81 -1.38 -17.22
N ASP A 26 -66.37 -0.18 -17.25
CA ASP A 26 -67.18 0.36 -16.14
C ASP A 26 -68.49 -0.41 -15.86
N ASP A 27 -68.83 -1.40 -16.70
CA ASP A 27 -70.00 -2.26 -16.56
C ASP A 27 -69.79 -3.33 -15.46
N SER A 28 -70.43 -3.13 -14.30
CA SER A 28 -70.20 -3.91 -13.07
C SER A 28 -70.49 -5.41 -13.21
N ASN A 29 -71.45 -5.80 -14.05
CA ASN A 29 -71.86 -7.20 -14.21
C ASN A 29 -70.86 -8.08 -14.97
N ILE A 30 -70.06 -7.51 -15.89
CA ILE A 30 -69.06 -8.28 -16.65
C ILE A 30 -67.81 -8.52 -15.79
N ASN A 31 -67.45 -7.53 -14.97
CA ASN A 31 -66.27 -7.59 -14.12
C ASN A 31 -66.40 -8.58 -12.95
N GLU A 32 -67.61 -8.77 -12.39
CA GLU A 32 -67.81 -9.71 -11.28
C GLU A 32 -67.57 -11.18 -11.67
N SER A 33 -67.74 -11.53 -12.95
CA SER A 33 -67.47 -12.90 -13.45
C SER A 33 -65.98 -13.22 -13.66
N LEU A 34 -65.14 -12.19 -13.77
CA LEU A 34 -63.71 -12.31 -14.08
C LEU A 34 -62.81 -12.05 -12.86
N LEU A 35 -63.29 -11.28 -11.90
CA LEU A 35 -62.52 -10.84 -10.73
C LEU A 35 -62.87 -11.67 -9.50
N SER A 36 -61.85 -12.22 -8.84
CA SER A 36 -62.00 -12.72 -7.48
C SER A 36 -61.93 -11.57 -6.49
N LYS A 37 -62.90 -11.49 -5.57
CA LYS A 37 -62.83 -10.60 -4.41
C LYS A 37 -61.82 -11.19 -3.42
N SER A 38 -60.61 -10.64 -3.37
CA SER A 38 -59.59 -10.99 -2.38
C SER A 38 -59.95 -10.42 -1.01
N ASN A 39 -59.75 -11.20 0.04
CA ASN A 39 -59.82 -10.71 1.41
C ASN A 39 -58.49 -9.98 1.73
N VAL A 40 -58.46 -8.66 1.55
CA VAL A 40 -57.25 -7.85 1.75
C VAL A 40 -57.14 -7.43 3.20
N TYR A 41 -56.02 -7.78 3.84
CA TYR A 41 -55.71 -7.34 5.20
C TYR A 41 -54.73 -6.16 5.20
N THR A 42 -55.03 -5.14 5.98
CA THR A 42 -54.18 -3.95 6.11
C THR A 42 -53.51 -3.88 7.47
N ILE A 43 -52.18 -3.80 7.44
CA ILE A 43 -51.31 -3.79 8.60
C ILE A 43 -50.47 -2.51 8.56
N VAL A 44 -50.49 -1.76 9.66
CA VAL A 44 -49.64 -0.58 9.86
C VAL A 44 -48.61 -0.92 10.91
N ILE A 45 -47.33 -0.73 10.58
CA ILE A 45 -46.23 -0.78 11.54
C ILE A 45 -45.84 0.66 11.86
N LEU A 46 -46.02 1.06 13.12
CA LEU A 46 -45.80 2.44 13.55
C LEU A 46 -44.72 2.50 14.63
N ASP A 47 -43.70 3.29 14.37
CA ASP A 47 -42.75 3.71 15.37
C ASP A 47 -43.45 4.59 16.42
N ARG A 48 -43.36 4.18 17.68
CA ARG A 48 -43.84 4.98 18.81
C ARG A 48 -42.72 5.30 19.81
N SER A 49 -41.46 5.22 19.38
CA SER A 49 -40.31 5.60 20.19
C SER A 49 -40.38 7.06 20.66
N GLY A 50 -39.54 7.42 21.62
CA GLY A 50 -39.46 8.79 22.15
C GLY A 50 -39.18 9.86 21.07
N SER A 51 -38.43 9.53 20.02
CA SER A 51 -38.07 10.46 18.94
C SER A 51 -39.26 10.86 18.07
N MET A 52 -40.30 10.02 17.98
CA MET A 52 -41.53 10.32 17.26
C MET A 52 -42.43 11.34 17.98
N GLY A 53 -42.28 11.51 19.30
CA GLY A 53 -42.93 12.56 20.09
C GLY A 53 -44.44 12.71 19.84
N ASN A 54 -44.90 13.95 19.62
CA ASN A 54 -46.30 14.28 19.32
C ASN A 54 -46.77 13.76 17.94
N SER A 55 -45.87 13.24 17.10
CA SER A 55 -46.26 12.66 15.82
C SER A 55 -47.02 11.34 16.00
N VAL A 56 -46.77 10.58 17.07
CA VAL A 56 -47.47 9.31 17.34
C VAL A 56 -48.99 9.51 17.50
N PRO A 57 -49.49 10.31 18.45
CA PRO A 57 -50.92 10.53 18.60
C PRO A 57 -51.53 11.21 17.36
N ARG A 58 -50.77 12.10 16.70
CA ARG A 58 -51.20 12.74 15.45
C ARG A 58 -51.42 11.71 14.32
N PHE A 59 -50.51 10.74 14.17
CA PHE A 59 -50.66 9.70 13.15
C PHE A 59 -51.85 8.78 13.44
N VAL A 60 -51.99 8.32 14.68
CA VAL A 60 -53.06 7.39 15.06
C VAL A 60 -54.43 8.04 14.98
N ASN A 61 -54.57 9.27 15.49
CA ASN A 61 -55.89 9.85 15.74
C ASN A 61 -56.38 10.74 14.58
N GLU A 62 -55.47 11.29 13.78
CA GLU A 62 -55.82 12.28 12.74
C GLU A 62 -55.44 11.79 11.33
N ILE A 63 -54.24 11.24 11.12
CA ILE A 63 -53.73 10.93 9.78
C ILE A 63 -54.22 9.57 9.27
N LEU A 64 -54.09 8.49 10.05
CA LEU A 64 -54.52 7.15 9.64
C LEU A 64 -56.02 7.09 9.29
N PRO A 65 -56.95 7.69 10.06
CA PRO A 65 -58.37 7.74 9.68
C PRO A 65 -58.60 8.41 8.32
N LEU A 66 -57.86 9.48 8.01
CA LEU A 66 -57.94 10.17 6.72
C LEU A 66 -57.39 9.31 5.58
N ILE A 67 -56.29 8.58 5.79
CA ILE A 67 -55.72 7.65 4.80
C ILE A 67 -56.75 6.57 4.44
N PHE A 68 -57.33 5.92 5.44
CA PHE A 68 -58.29 4.83 5.19
C PHE A 68 -59.58 5.32 4.53
N LYS A 69 -60.06 6.51 4.91
CA LYS A 69 -61.18 7.16 4.23
C LYS A 69 -60.88 7.42 2.74
N SER A 70 -59.68 7.91 2.42
CA SER A 70 -59.23 8.13 1.03
C SER A 70 -59.08 6.83 0.24
N LEU A 71 -58.84 5.70 0.91
CA LEU A 71 -58.76 4.36 0.31
C LEU A 71 -60.11 3.63 0.25
N ASN A 72 -61.22 4.32 0.55
CA ASN A 72 -62.59 3.79 0.55
C ASN A 72 -62.85 2.64 1.54
N TYR A 73 -62.18 2.65 2.70
CA TYR A 73 -62.52 1.73 3.80
C TYR A 73 -63.82 2.15 4.49
N ASP A 74 -64.60 1.18 4.95
CA ASP A 74 -65.75 1.42 5.83
C ASP A 74 -65.28 1.75 7.26
N ASN A 75 -66.04 2.57 7.98
CA ASN A 75 -65.74 2.93 9.36
C ASN A 75 -65.67 1.72 10.32
N ASN A 76 -66.29 0.59 9.95
CA ASN A 76 -66.26 -0.66 10.72
C ASN A 76 -65.16 -1.63 10.28
N ASP A 77 -64.42 -1.33 9.20
CA ASP A 77 -63.31 -2.18 8.77
C ASP A 77 -62.24 -2.20 9.87
N ILE A 78 -61.68 -3.39 10.07
CA ILE A 78 -60.70 -3.65 11.11
C ILE A 78 -59.30 -3.48 10.52
N ILE A 79 -58.47 -2.67 11.19
CA ILE A 79 -57.06 -2.54 10.85
C ILE A 79 -56.18 -3.11 11.97
N THR A 80 -55.03 -3.66 11.58
CA THR A 80 -54.03 -4.13 12.54
C THR A 80 -52.91 -3.11 12.64
N LEU A 81 -52.71 -2.55 13.82
CA LEU A 81 -51.63 -1.61 14.12
C LEU A 81 -50.60 -2.31 15.01
N ILE A 82 -49.39 -2.49 14.51
CA ILE A 82 -48.24 -3.00 15.27
C ILE A 82 -47.35 -1.81 15.58
N THR A 83 -47.27 -1.43 16.86
CA THR A 83 -46.36 -0.37 17.30
C THR A 83 -45.07 -0.96 17.84
N PHE A 84 -43.93 -0.32 17.58
CA PHE A 84 -42.64 -0.73 18.14
C PHE A 84 -41.97 0.42 18.90
N ASP A 85 -41.32 0.05 19.99
CA ASP A 85 -40.45 0.88 20.84
C ASP A 85 -39.41 -0.05 21.51
N SER A 86 -39.24 0.01 22.83
CA SER A 86 -38.55 -1.03 23.60
C SER A 86 -39.28 -2.38 23.64
N THR A 87 -40.58 -2.39 23.34
CA THR A 87 -41.50 -3.53 23.38
C THR A 87 -42.55 -3.42 22.27
N PRO A 88 -42.72 -4.45 21.42
CA PRO A 88 -43.74 -4.42 20.37
C PRO A 88 -45.12 -4.60 20.98
N ASN A 89 -46.13 -3.92 20.43
CA ASN A 89 -47.53 -4.07 20.82
C ASN A 89 -48.42 -4.12 19.58
N LYS A 90 -49.42 -4.99 19.58
CA LYS A 90 -50.39 -5.15 18.49
C LYS A 90 -51.76 -4.72 18.95
N TYR A 91 -52.43 -3.92 18.12
CA TYR A 91 -53.81 -3.51 18.30
C TYR A 91 -54.63 -3.88 17.07
N THR A 92 -55.84 -4.37 17.29
CA THR A 92 -56.81 -4.68 16.24
C THR A 92 -58.01 -3.77 16.46
N ILE A 93 -58.13 -2.72 15.65
CA ILE A 93 -59.00 -1.57 15.94
C ILE A 93 -59.90 -1.30 14.73
N PRO A 94 -61.23 -1.16 14.90
CA PRO A 94 -62.11 -0.62 13.87
C PRO A 94 -61.75 0.84 13.56
N ILE A 95 -61.76 1.26 12.29
CA ILE A 95 -61.33 2.61 11.87
C ILE A 95 -62.00 3.73 12.67
N LYS A 96 -63.31 3.61 12.97
CA LYS A 96 -64.06 4.60 13.77
C LYS A 96 -63.50 4.84 15.18
N GLN A 97 -62.76 3.89 15.75
CA GLN A 97 -62.20 3.97 17.10
C GLN A 97 -60.77 4.54 17.13
N LEU A 98 -60.13 4.75 15.98
CA LEU A 98 -58.76 5.26 15.91
C LEU A 98 -58.63 6.68 16.46
N ALA A 99 -59.61 7.56 16.21
CA ALA A 99 -59.60 8.95 16.67
C ALA A 99 -59.56 9.08 18.21
N ASP A 100 -60.16 8.12 18.91
CA ASP A 100 -60.27 8.11 20.37
C ASP A 100 -59.19 7.27 21.07
N TYR A 101 -58.35 6.56 20.31
CA TYR A 101 -57.35 5.66 20.85
C TYR A 101 -56.16 6.46 21.42
N LYS A 102 -55.71 6.13 22.63
CA LYS A 102 -54.63 6.87 23.33
C LYS A 102 -53.30 6.15 23.24
N ILE A 103 -52.65 6.21 22.07
CA ILE A 103 -51.27 5.72 21.89
C ILE A 103 -50.30 6.90 22.05
N LYS A 104 -49.37 6.79 23.00
CA LYS A 104 -48.34 7.80 23.28
C LYS A 104 -46.96 7.30 22.83
N CYS A 105 -46.05 8.23 22.58
CA CYS A 105 -44.64 7.93 22.39
C CYS A 105 -44.00 7.44 23.71
N GLN A 106 -43.11 6.45 23.64
CA GLN A 106 -42.34 5.94 24.78
C GLN A 106 -41.14 5.11 24.31
N GLY A 107 -40.15 4.91 25.19
CA GLY A 107 -39.07 3.94 24.96
C GLY A 107 -38.06 4.31 23.86
N GLN A 108 -37.17 3.35 23.57
CA GLN A 108 -36.17 3.41 22.50
C GLN A 108 -36.73 2.85 21.18
N THR A 109 -35.98 2.97 20.09
CA THR A 109 -36.44 2.57 18.75
C THR A 109 -35.88 1.19 18.37
N PHE A 110 -36.50 0.11 18.88
CA PHE A 110 -36.17 -1.27 18.49
C PHE A 110 -37.25 -1.84 17.56
N MET A 111 -36.91 -1.99 16.28
CA MET A 111 -37.86 -2.38 15.24
C MET A 111 -37.92 -3.90 15.02
N ALA A 112 -36.85 -4.65 15.29
CA ALA A 112 -36.80 -6.10 15.06
C ALA A 112 -37.89 -6.87 15.86
N PRO A 113 -38.18 -6.53 17.13
CA PRO A 113 -39.30 -7.11 17.86
C PRO A 113 -40.66 -6.87 17.19
N GLY A 114 -40.85 -5.70 16.56
CA GLY A 114 -42.05 -5.37 15.79
C GLY A 114 -42.21 -6.29 14.56
N ILE A 115 -41.12 -6.58 13.86
CA ILE A 115 -41.11 -7.52 12.73
C ILE A 115 -41.38 -8.95 13.19
N THR A 116 -40.84 -9.35 14.35
CA THR A 116 -41.15 -10.67 14.93
C THR A 116 -42.64 -10.80 15.28
N MET A 117 -43.24 -9.74 15.84
CA MET A 117 -44.68 -9.70 16.12
C MET A 117 -45.52 -9.76 14.84
N LEU A 118 -45.11 -9.05 13.78
CA LEU A 118 -45.73 -9.17 12.46
C LEU A 118 -45.68 -10.62 11.94
N THR A 119 -44.52 -11.26 12.06
CA THR A 119 -44.31 -12.65 11.63
C THR A 119 -45.26 -13.60 12.36
N GLN A 120 -45.42 -13.43 13.68
CA GLN A 120 -46.33 -14.24 14.49
C GLN A 120 -47.79 -14.01 14.10
N PHE A 121 -48.18 -12.75 13.88
CA PHE A 121 -49.53 -12.38 13.48
C PHE A 121 -49.91 -13.02 12.13
N ILE A 122 -49.05 -12.90 11.12
CA ILE A 122 -49.32 -13.45 9.79
C ILE A 122 -49.47 -14.99 9.85
N ARG A 123 -48.65 -15.67 10.66
CA ARG A 123 -48.68 -17.15 10.73
C ARG A 123 -49.84 -17.72 11.53
N ASN A 124 -50.20 -17.08 12.64
CA ASN A 124 -51.05 -17.71 13.65
C ASN A 124 -52.46 -17.12 13.71
N GLU A 125 -52.64 -15.87 13.26
CA GLU A 125 -53.87 -15.11 13.51
C GLU A 125 -54.55 -14.62 12.23
N LEU A 126 -53.85 -14.61 11.10
CA LEU A 126 -54.42 -14.21 9.82
C LEU A 126 -55.46 -15.25 9.34
N PRO A 127 -56.63 -14.83 8.83
CA PRO A 127 -57.61 -15.76 8.27
C PRO A 127 -57.02 -16.60 7.12
N LYS A 128 -57.38 -17.89 7.07
CA LYS A 128 -56.84 -18.83 6.06
C LYS A 128 -57.23 -18.50 4.62
N ASP A 129 -58.27 -17.69 4.43
CA ASP A 129 -58.75 -17.20 3.15
C ASP A 129 -58.09 -15.86 2.73
N CYS A 130 -57.23 -15.29 3.57
CA CYS A 130 -56.47 -14.10 3.22
C CYS A 130 -55.29 -14.46 2.32
N ASN A 131 -55.25 -13.83 1.15
CA ASN A 131 -54.20 -14.03 0.15
C ASN A 131 -53.53 -12.70 -0.28
N ALA A 132 -53.94 -11.57 0.30
CA ALA A 132 -53.46 -10.24 -0.06
C ALA A 132 -53.24 -9.34 1.16
N LEU A 133 -52.11 -8.65 1.19
CA LEU A 133 -51.67 -7.82 2.31
C LEU A 133 -51.29 -6.41 1.85
N ARG A 134 -51.74 -5.40 2.60
CA ARG A 134 -51.21 -4.03 2.54
C ARG A 134 -50.39 -3.78 3.79
N LEU A 135 -49.12 -3.44 3.61
CA LEU A 135 -48.20 -3.14 4.70
C LEU A 135 -47.73 -1.69 4.59
N LEU A 136 -47.93 -0.91 5.64
CA LEU A 136 -47.45 0.46 5.75
C LEU A 136 -46.51 0.58 6.95
N THR A 137 -45.23 0.86 6.71
CA THR A 137 -44.24 1.10 7.77
C THR A 137 -43.99 2.59 7.93
N ILE A 138 -44.08 3.11 9.15
CA ILE A 138 -43.86 4.53 9.46
C ILE A 138 -42.86 4.64 10.60
N SER A 139 -41.74 5.33 10.37
CA SER A 139 -40.70 5.60 11.38
C SER A 139 -39.94 6.87 11.04
N ASP A 140 -39.26 7.48 12.01
CA ASP A 140 -38.31 8.56 11.74
C ASP A 140 -36.94 8.05 11.29
N GLY A 141 -36.67 6.74 11.42
CA GLY A 141 -35.43 6.10 10.96
C GLY A 141 -34.33 5.97 12.02
N GLU A 142 -34.54 6.44 13.27
CA GLU A 142 -33.55 6.33 14.35
C GLU A 142 -33.50 4.93 15.00
N VAL A 143 -33.37 3.88 14.18
CA VAL A 143 -33.46 2.48 14.63
C VAL A 143 -32.17 1.99 15.28
N HIS A 144 -32.27 1.44 16.49
CA HIS A 144 -31.11 1.03 17.31
C HIS A 144 -30.64 -0.42 17.04
N ASP A 145 -31.51 -1.29 16.50
CA ASP A 145 -31.27 -2.72 16.25
C ASP A 145 -31.16 -3.09 14.76
N GLN A 146 -30.50 -2.25 13.96
CA GLN A 146 -30.48 -2.33 12.50
C GLN A 146 -30.10 -3.72 11.92
N ASN A 147 -29.04 -4.35 12.44
CA ASN A 147 -28.61 -5.67 11.96
C ASN A 147 -29.66 -6.77 12.26
N GLN A 148 -30.36 -6.65 13.40
CA GLN A 148 -31.40 -7.60 13.81
C GLN A 148 -32.66 -7.38 12.97
N VAL A 149 -32.97 -6.13 12.62
CA VAL A 149 -34.06 -5.76 11.70
C VAL A 149 -33.85 -6.38 10.32
N GLN A 150 -32.65 -6.26 9.75
CA GLN A 150 -32.33 -6.88 8.46
C GLN A 150 -32.52 -8.40 8.49
N THR A 151 -32.04 -9.05 9.55
CA THR A 151 -32.18 -10.50 9.74
C THR A 151 -33.64 -10.91 9.87
N ALA A 152 -34.42 -10.21 10.71
CA ALA A 152 -35.84 -10.49 10.92
C ALA A 152 -36.67 -10.25 9.65
N ALA A 153 -36.37 -9.19 8.89
CA ALA A 153 -37.05 -8.87 7.65
C ALA A 153 -36.75 -9.90 6.55
N ALA A 154 -35.49 -10.35 6.42
CA ALA A 154 -35.11 -11.40 5.47
C ALA A 154 -35.80 -12.73 5.79
N GLN A 155 -35.84 -13.11 7.08
CA GLN A 155 -36.58 -14.29 7.54
C GLN A 155 -38.07 -14.18 7.20
N LEU A 156 -38.71 -13.05 7.51
CA LEU A 156 -40.11 -12.82 7.15
C LEU A 156 -40.33 -12.94 5.64
N THR A 157 -39.45 -12.35 4.83
CA THR A 157 -39.53 -12.38 3.37
C THR A 157 -39.53 -13.79 2.82
N SER A 158 -38.60 -14.63 3.29
CA SER A 158 -38.52 -16.04 2.89
C SER A 158 -39.78 -16.84 3.25
N LEU A 159 -40.51 -16.42 4.29
CA LEU A 159 -41.70 -17.10 4.79
C LEU A 159 -42.98 -16.70 4.05
N ILE A 160 -43.11 -15.46 3.57
CA ILE A 160 -44.43 -14.95 3.11
C ILE A 160 -44.46 -14.47 1.65
N LYS A 161 -43.32 -14.17 1.02
CA LYS A 161 -43.27 -13.52 -0.32
C LYS A 161 -43.90 -14.38 -1.43
N ASN A 162 -43.95 -15.70 -1.25
CA ASN A 162 -44.54 -16.64 -2.21
C ASN A 162 -46.01 -16.98 -1.91
N ASP A 163 -46.46 -16.79 -0.67
CA ASP A 163 -47.80 -17.22 -0.23
C ASP A 163 -48.83 -16.08 -0.31
N PHE A 164 -48.37 -14.83 -0.33
CA PHE A 164 -49.23 -13.64 -0.32
C PHE A 164 -48.91 -12.67 -1.45
N ILE A 165 -49.95 -11.97 -1.89
CA ILE A 165 -49.86 -10.80 -2.76
C ILE A 165 -49.68 -9.56 -1.85
N ILE A 166 -48.49 -8.98 -1.81
CA ILE A 166 -48.11 -7.96 -0.82
C ILE A 166 -47.79 -6.63 -1.50
N ASN A 167 -48.51 -5.57 -1.09
CA ASN A 167 -48.10 -4.19 -1.34
C ASN A 167 -47.48 -3.62 -0.06
N SER A 168 -46.14 -3.59 0.01
CA SER A 168 -45.38 -3.06 1.14
C SER A 168 -44.79 -1.69 0.81
N GLN A 169 -45.12 -0.71 1.64
CA GLN A 169 -44.71 0.68 1.49
C GLN A 169 -44.14 1.22 2.81
N ALA A 170 -43.22 2.18 2.71
CA ALA A 170 -42.57 2.74 3.88
C ALA A 170 -42.47 4.26 3.81
N VAL A 171 -42.63 4.89 4.97
CA VAL A 171 -42.60 6.34 5.15
C VAL A 171 -41.55 6.66 6.21
N ARG A 172 -40.57 7.48 5.82
CA ARG A 172 -39.62 8.09 6.75
C ARG A 172 -40.07 9.50 7.10
N LEU A 173 -40.28 9.74 8.39
CA LEU A 173 -40.78 10.99 8.93
C LEU A 173 -39.62 11.84 9.49
N PHE A 174 -39.39 13.03 8.93
CA PHE A 174 -38.38 13.96 9.46
C PHE A 174 -38.92 14.70 10.69
N THR A 175 -38.56 14.21 11.87
CA THR A 175 -38.88 14.80 13.19
C THR A 175 -37.80 15.79 13.66
N SER A 176 -36.59 15.76 13.10
CA SER A 176 -35.47 16.65 13.42
C SER A 176 -34.59 16.97 12.18
N SER A 177 -33.50 17.74 12.35
CA SER A 177 -32.57 18.12 11.28
C SER A 177 -31.44 17.10 10.99
N SER A 178 -31.36 15.99 11.73
CA SER A 178 -30.42 14.90 11.43
C SER A 178 -30.92 14.08 10.23
N GLN A 179 -30.00 13.45 9.48
CA GLN A 179 -30.33 12.46 8.44
C GLN A 179 -30.19 11.04 9.01
N PRO A 180 -31.25 10.44 9.55
CA PRO A 180 -31.21 9.06 10.05
C PRO A 180 -31.09 8.03 8.92
N ASP A 181 -30.51 6.88 9.26
CA ASP A 181 -30.19 5.77 8.34
C ASP A 181 -31.47 5.09 7.79
N THR A 182 -31.55 4.93 6.47
CA THR A 182 -32.73 4.39 5.77
C THR A 182 -32.80 2.86 5.75
N ARG A 183 -31.73 2.15 6.14
CA ARG A 183 -31.60 0.69 5.95
C ARG A 183 -32.67 -0.11 6.69
N ALA A 184 -32.95 0.23 7.94
CA ALA A 184 -33.90 -0.50 8.77
C ALA A 184 -35.34 -0.38 8.23
N VAL A 185 -35.78 0.83 7.93
CA VAL A 185 -37.12 1.11 7.39
C VAL A 185 -37.29 0.53 5.98
N SER A 186 -36.24 0.59 5.15
CA SER A 186 -36.25 0.01 3.80
C SER A 186 -36.27 -1.52 3.79
N SER A 187 -35.90 -2.19 4.88
CA SER A 187 -35.83 -3.65 4.93
C SER A 187 -37.20 -4.33 4.72
N LEU A 188 -38.31 -3.69 5.08
CA LEU A 188 -39.66 -4.24 4.88
C LEU A 188 -40.20 -4.01 3.47
N LEU A 189 -39.55 -3.15 2.69
CA LEU A 189 -39.92 -2.90 1.31
C LEU A 189 -39.63 -4.11 0.41
N GLN A 190 -38.68 -4.97 0.80
CA GLN A 190 -38.36 -6.20 0.08
C GLN A 190 -39.53 -7.21 0.03
N LEU A 191 -40.54 -7.03 0.90
CA LEU A 191 -41.76 -7.84 0.92
C LEU A 191 -42.71 -7.51 -0.23
N ASN A 192 -42.59 -6.33 -0.85
CA ASN A 192 -43.48 -5.92 -1.93
C ASN A 192 -43.26 -6.82 -3.17
N ASN A 193 -44.35 -7.35 -3.73
CA ASN A 193 -44.32 -8.18 -4.93
C ASN A 193 -45.38 -7.80 -5.98
N VAL A 194 -46.07 -6.66 -5.81
CA VAL A 194 -47.12 -6.19 -6.73
C VAL A 194 -46.83 -4.85 -7.37
N SER A 195 -46.42 -3.87 -6.57
CA SER A 195 -46.36 -2.47 -6.98
C SER A 195 -44.92 -1.95 -7.00
N ASN A 196 -44.75 -0.75 -7.56
CA ASN A 196 -43.51 -0.03 -7.37
C ASN A 196 -43.34 0.30 -5.88
N VAL A 197 -42.16 -0.05 -5.36
CA VAL A 197 -41.79 0.26 -4.00
C VAL A 197 -41.42 1.73 -3.88
N ASN A 198 -42.02 2.43 -2.92
CA ASN A 198 -41.65 3.79 -2.59
C ASN A 198 -41.26 3.91 -1.11
N LEU A 199 -40.06 4.46 -0.86
CA LEU A 199 -39.71 5.03 0.43
C LEU A 199 -40.03 6.52 0.38
N LEU A 200 -41.09 6.96 1.05
CA LEU A 200 -41.47 8.38 1.06
C LEU A 200 -40.85 9.12 2.23
N ASP A 201 -40.20 10.23 1.91
CA ASP A 201 -39.64 11.17 2.86
C ASP A 201 -40.65 12.29 3.14
N LEU A 202 -41.24 12.32 4.33
CA LEU A 202 -42.24 13.31 4.73
C LEU A 202 -41.74 14.20 5.86
N LYS A 203 -41.97 15.51 5.75
CA LYS A 203 -41.68 16.45 6.84
C LYS A 203 -42.86 16.53 7.80
N THR A 204 -42.56 16.52 9.10
CA THR A 204 -43.58 16.72 10.16
C THR A 204 -44.33 18.05 10.03
N SER A 205 -43.77 19.05 9.33
CA SER A 205 -44.39 20.36 9.12
C SER A 205 -45.55 20.36 8.11
N LEU A 206 -45.73 19.31 7.31
CA LEU A 206 -46.83 19.22 6.34
C LEU A 206 -48.19 19.11 7.04
N THR A 207 -49.27 19.51 6.37
CA THR A 207 -50.64 19.38 6.91
C THR A 207 -51.10 17.92 6.92
N ASN A 208 -52.07 17.57 7.78
CA ASN A 208 -52.60 16.20 7.85
C ASN A 208 -53.24 15.75 6.53
N MET A 209 -53.88 16.66 5.80
CA MET A 209 -54.47 16.35 4.48
C MET A 209 -53.40 16.04 3.45
N GLU A 210 -52.30 16.80 3.41
CA GLU A 210 -51.18 16.52 2.50
C GLU A 210 -50.53 15.17 2.83
N ILE A 211 -50.19 14.92 4.10
CA ILE A 211 -49.59 13.65 4.52
C ILE A 211 -50.52 12.46 4.19
N SER A 212 -51.81 12.56 4.52
CA SER A 212 -52.75 11.48 4.26
C SER A 212 -53.01 11.24 2.78
N ALA A 213 -53.10 12.28 1.95
CA ALA A 213 -53.25 12.15 0.49
C ALA A 213 -52.01 11.50 -0.14
N THR A 214 -50.81 11.91 0.29
CA THR A 214 -49.54 11.36 -0.20
C THR A 214 -49.34 9.90 0.22
N ILE A 215 -49.72 9.52 1.44
CA ILE A 215 -49.64 8.11 1.85
C ILE A 215 -50.74 7.27 1.16
N ALA A 216 -51.95 7.81 1.01
CA ALA A 216 -53.02 7.10 0.31
C ALA A 216 -52.68 6.85 -1.17
N SER A 217 -51.95 7.76 -1.83
CA SER A 217 -51.55 7.55 -3.24
C SER A 217 -50.63 6.34 -3.44
N LEU A 218 -49.87 5.93 -2.42
CA LEU A 218 -49.03 4.72 -2.44
C LEU A 218 -49.83 3.42 -2.60
N PHE A 219 -51.09 3.42 -2.17
CA PHE A 219 -51.98 2.27 -2.28
C PHE A 219 -53.09 2.49 -3.32
N SER A 220 -53.21 3.71 -3.85
CA SER A 220 -54.17 4.01 -4.91
C SER A 220 -53.78 3.27 -6.19
N GLY A 221 -54.66 2.39 -6.67
CA GLY A 221 -54.41 1.60 -7.89
C GLY A 221 -53.58 0.33 -7.69
N ASP A 222 -53.36 -0.13 -6.45
CA ASP A 222 -52.67 -1.41 -6.22
C ASP A 222 -53.46 -2.66 -6.66
N SER A 223 -54.76 -2.47 -6.95
CA SER A 223 -55.70 -3.49 -7.40
C SER A 223 -55.71 -4.77 -6.56
N LEU A 224 -55.22 -4.72 -5.32
CA LEU A 224 -55.20 -5.88 -4.43
C LEU A 224 -56.60 -6.40 -4.14
N ASN A 225 -57.61 -5.52 -4.23
CA ASN A 225 -59.01 -5.83 -4.00
C ASN A 225 -59.70 -6.44 -5.25
N ARG A 226 -59.02 -6.44 -6.40
CA ARG A 226 -59.57 -6.79 -7.72
C ARG A 226 -58.48 -7.39 -8.61
N HIS A 227 -58.32 -8.72 -8.56
CA HIS A 227 -57.43 -9.46 -9.45
C HIS A 227 -58.18 -10.60 -10.13
N ALA A 228 -57.68 -11.03 -11.28
CA ALA A 228 -58.12 -12.24 -11.98
C ALA A 228 -57.01 -13.30 -11.90
N ILE A 229 -57.35 -14.58 -12.10
CA ILE A 229 -56.36 -15.67 -12.11
C ILE A 229 -56.33 -16.27 -13.51
N LEU A 230 -55.15 -16.25 -14.13
CA LEU A 230 -54.87 -17.03 -15.33
C LEU A 230 -54.49 -18.43 -14.91
N LYS A 231 -55.25 -19.43 -15.38
CA LYS A 231 -54.99 -20.85 -15.16
C LYS A 231 -54.50 -21.51 -16.45
N SER A 232 -53.53 -22.40 -16.31
CA SER A 232 -53.04 -23.30 -17.34
C SER A 232 -53.27 -24.74 -16.88
N GLU A 233 -53.54 -25.64 -17.83
CA GLU A 233 -53.61 -27.08 -17.57
C GLU A 233 -52.22 -27.68 -17.24
N GLU A 234 -51.15 -26.95 -17.53
CA GLU A 234 -49.77 -27.36 -17.28
C GLU A 234 -49.02 -26.34 -16.42
N THR A 235 -48.00 -26.79 -15.69
CA THR A 235 -47.11 -25.91 -14.92
C THR A 235 -46.09 -25.23 -15.83
N ILE A 236 -46.53 -24.18 -16.54
CA ILE A 236 -45.70 -23.45 -17.53
C ILE A 236 -45.48 -21.98 -17.18
N LEU A 237 -46.28 -21.41 -16.28
CA LEU A 237 -46.29 -19.98 -15.98
C LEU A 237 -45.18 -19.63 -14.97
N LYS A 238 -44.51 -18.50 -15.17
CA LYS A 238 -43.50 -17.96 -14.26
C LYS A 238 -43.73 -16.47 -14.03
N SER A 239 -43.59 -16.03 -12.78
CA SER A 239 -43.72 -14.61 -12.44
C SER A 239 -42.43 -13.82 -12.68
N THR A 240 -41.27 -14.49 -12.62
CA THR A 240 -39.97 -13.95 -13.05
C THR A 240 -39.22 -14.96 -13.92
N PRO A 241 -38.31 -14.52 -14.80
CA PRO A 241 -37.66 -15.43 -15.74
C PRO A 241 -36.64 -16.38 -15.09
N TRP A 242 -36.01 -15.97 -14.00
CA TRP A 242 -35.01 -16.76 -13.25
C TRP A 242 -35.62 -17.74 -12.23
N GLN A 243 -36.94 -17.77 -12.07
CA GLN A 243 -37.59 -18.79 -11.23
C GLN A 243 -37.36 -20.20 -11.81
N THR A 244 -36.95 -21.12 -10.94
CA THR A 244 -36.77 -22.54 -11.26
C THR A 244 -38.10 -23.28 -11.37
N SER A 245 -39.05 -22.97 -10.48
CA SER A 245 -40.39 -23.55 -10.47
C SER A 245 -41.33 -22.83 -11.45
N SER A 246 -42.16 -23.61 -12.15
CA SER A 246 -43.28 -23.09 -12.94
C SER A 246 -44.60 -23.44 -12.26
N TYR A 247 -45.59 -22.57 -12.43
CA TYR A 247 -46.91 -22.66 -11.82
C TYR A 247 -47.98 -22.96 -12.86
N ASP A 248 -49.09 -23.52 -12.41
CA ASP A 248 -50.32 -23.70 -13.18
C ASP A 248 -51.20 -22.43 -13.16
N THR A 249 -50.91 -21.47 -12.27
CA THR A 249 -51.69 -20.25 -12.10
C THR A 249 -50.82 -19.00 -11.91
N ILE A 250 -51.31 -17.84 -12.38
CA ILE A 250 -50.72 -16.53 -12.09
C ILE A 250 -51.81 -15.45 -11.93
N SER A 251 -51.58 -14.51 -11.02
CA SER A 251 -52.49 -13.37 -10.81
C SER A 251 -52.33 -12.32 -11.92
N LEU A 252 -53.45 -11.87 -12.45
CA LEU A 252 -53.57 -10.79 -13.42
C LEU A 252 -54.22 -9.58 -12.75
N PHE A 253 -53.59 -8.42 -12.92
CA PHE A 253 -54.10 -7.14 -12.44
C PHE A 253 -54.74 -6.34 -13.59
N PRO A 254 -55.63 -5.38 -13.29
CA PRO A 254 -56.17 -4.47 -14.29
C PRO A 254 -55.05 -3.76 -15.06
N GLY A 255 -55.17 -3.69 -16.39
CA GLY A 255 -54.14 -3.14 -17.27
C GLY A 255 -53.20 -4.20 -17.85
N GLU A 256 -51.97 -3.80 -18.15
CA GLU A 256 -50.98 -4.64 -18.84
C GLU A 256 -50.27 -5.61 -17.88
N ASN A 257 -50.35 -6.91 -18.18
CA ASN A 257 -49.67 -7.97 -17.43
C ASN A 257 -48.58 -8.59 -18.28
N LEU A 258 -47.38 -8.67 -17.70
CA LEU A 258 -46.20 -9.31 -18.31
C LEU A 258 -45.72 -10.45 -17.41
N PHE A 259 -45.57 -11.63 -18.00
CA PHE A 259 -45.13 -12.85 -17.34
C PHE A 259 -44.31 -13.73 -18.29
N TRP A 260 -43.74 -14.82 -17.78
CA TRP A 260 -42.87 -15.70 -18.55
C TRP A 260 -43.46 -17.11 -18.67
N LEU A 261 -43.16 -17.78 -19.78
CA LEU A 261 -43.50 -19.18 -20.00
C LEU A 261 -42.23 -19.96 -20.35
N ASN A 262 -42.03 -21.13 -19.72
CA ASN A 262 -40.88 -21.99 -20.02
C ASN A 262 -41.01 -22.73 -21.37
N LYS A 263 -42.23 -22.95 -21.83
CA LYS A 263 -42.56 -23.58 -23.11
C LYS A 263 -43.90 -23.05 -23.64
N LEU A 264 -44.21 -23.41 -24.87
CA LEU A 264 -45.44 -23.02 -25.53
C LEU A 264 -46.63 -23.81 -24.92
N PRO A 265 -47.75 -23.17 -24.55
CA PRO A 265 -48.92 -23.83 -24.00
C PRO A 265 -49.53 -24.81 -25.01
N THR A 266 -49.73 -26.04 -24.57
CA THR A 266 -50.35 -27.16 -25.31
C THR A 266 -51.85 -27.30 -25.00
N GLY A 267 -52.30 -26.83 -23.82
CA GLY A 267 -53.69 -26.84 -23.35
C GLY A 267 -54.33 -25.44 -23.35
N ASN A 268 -55.59 -25.36 -22.90
CA ASN A 268 -56.31 -24.08 -22.81
C ASN A 268 -55.76 -23.21 -21.67
N LEU A 269 -55.57 -21.92 -21.94
CA LEU A 269 -55.35 -20.90 -20.93
C LEU A 269 -56.69 -20.22 -20.59
N ILE A 270 -57.06 -20.18 -19.31
CA ILE A 270 -58.38 -19.73 -18.88
C ILE A 270 -58.25 -18.61 -17.84
N VAL A 271 -59.05 -17.54 -17.97
CA VAL A 271 -59.24 -16.51 -16.95
C VAL A 271 -60.71 -16.50 -16.54
N GLY A 272 -61.01 -16.85 -15.28
CA GLY A 272 -62.39 -17.07 -14.83
C GLY A 272 -63.04 -18.24 -15.58
N GLN A 273 -63.98 -17.93 -16.49
CA GLN A 273 -64.63 -18.90 -17.38
C GLN A 273 -64.29 -18.69 -18.87
N LYS A 274 -63.39 -17.76 -19.20
CA LYS A 274 -63.05 -17.40 -20.58
C LYS A 274 -61.72 -18.00 -21.02
N ASN A 275 -61.69 -18.53 -22.23
CA ASN A 275 -60.44 -18.95 -22.88
C ASN A 275 -59.63 -17.73 -23.37
N VAL A 276 -58.32 -17.86 -23.32
CA VAL A 276 -57.35 -16.86 -23.79
C VAL A 276 -56.84 -17.28 -25.16
N LYS A 277 -56.96 -16.39 -26.14
CA LYS A 277 -56.46 -16.56 -27.50
C LYS A 277 -54.99 -16.17 -27.59
N ILE A 278 -54.17 -17.03 -28.19
CA ILE A 278 -52.71 -16.89 -28.19
C ILE A 278 -52.22 -16.37 -29.55
N HIS A 279 -51.39 -15.33 -29.53
CA HIS A 279 -50.80 -14.68 -30.70
C HIS A 279 -49.27 -14.75 -30.62
N MET A 280 -48.64 -15.47 -31.54
CA MET A 280 -47.17 -15.49 -31.66
C MET A 280 -46.66 -14.24 -32.37
N GLN A 281 -45.63 -13.62 -31.80
CA GLN A 281 -44.97 -12.44 -32.34
C GLN A 281 -43.59 -12.80 -32.94
N GLU A 282 -43.05 -11.91 -33.77
CA GLU A 282 -41.68 -12.03 -34.28
C GLU A 282 -40.64 -11.92 -33.14
N GLY A 283 -39.41 -12.38 -33.41
CA GLY A 283 -38.32 -12.36 -32.45
C GLY A 283 -38.03 -10.96 -31.89
N LEU A 284 -37.53 -10.91 -30.66
CA LEU A 284 -37.23 -9.65 -29.96
C LEU A 284 -36.11 -8.88 -30.70
N THR A 285 -36.36 -7.62 -31.03
CA THR A 285 -35.32 -6.64 -31.41
C THR A 285 -35.02 -5.76 -30.20
N VAL A 286 -33.91 -5.00 -30.22
CA VAL A 286 -33.58 -4.06 -29.13
C VAL A 286 -34.73 -3.08 -28.86
N ASP A 287 -35.34 -2.54 -29.93
CA ASP A 287 -36.42 -1.55 -29.82
C ASP A 287 -37.75 -2.17 -29.34
N THR A 288 -38.11 -3.38 -29.80
CA THR A 288 -39.31 -4.07 -29.31
C THR A 288 -39.12 -4.58 -27.88
N TYR A 289 -37.93 -5.01 -27.52
CA TYR A 289 -37.58 -5.43 -26.17
C TYR A 289 -37.68 -4.27 -25.16
N GLU A 290 -37.09 -3.12 -25.48
CA GLU A 290 -37.13 -1.92 -24.62
C GLU A 290 -38.57 -1.46 -24.41
N LYS A 291 -39.37 -1.39 -25.48
CA LYS A 291 -40.79 -1.00 -25.38
C LYS A 291 -41.63 -2.00 -24.61
N LEU A 292 -41.40 -3.31 -24.81
CA LEU A 292 -42.17 -4.37 -24.17
C LEU A 292 -41.89 -4.45 -22.67
N LEU A 293 -40.63 -4.31 -22.25
CA LEU A 293 -40.24 -4.53 -20.86
C LEU A 293 -39.96 -3.26 -20.08
N LYS A 294 -40.13 -2.06 -20.64
CA LYS A 294 -39.84 -0.78 -19.99
C LYS A 294 -40.28 -0.74 -18.52
N THR A 295 -41.56 -1.01 -18.26
CA THR A 295 -42.16 -0.99 -16.92
C THR A 295 -41.55 -2.04 -16.00
N LYS A 296 -41.19 -3.22 -16.51
CA LYS A 296 -40.52 -4.28 -15.75
C LYS A 296 -39.04 -3.98 -15.50
N ILE A 297 -38.35 -3.37 -16.45
CA ILE A 297 -36.97 -2.89 -16.29
C ILE A 297 -36.90 -1.84 -15.19
N GLU A 298 -37.80 -0.86 -15.19
CA GLU A 298 -37.91 0.15 -14.14
C GLU A 298 -38.23 -0.48 -12.76
N TYR A 299 -39.15 -1.44 -12.73
CA TYR A 299 -39.45 -2.22 -11.53
C TYR A 299 -38.20 -2.93 -10.98
N TYR A 300 -37.46 -3.68 -11.81
CA TYR A 300 -36.26 -4.41 -11.38
C TYR A 300 -35.10 -3.47 -11.03
N ILE A 301 -34.97 -2.31 -11.67
CA ILE A 301 -34.00 -1.27 -11.27
C ILE A 301 -34.29 -0.78 -9.85
N ASN A 302 -35.55 -0.51 -9.52
CA ASN A 302 -35.93 -0.10 -8.17
C ASN A 302 -35.75 -1.24 -7.18
N GLN A 303 -36.04 -2.48 -7.58
CA GLN A 303 -35.80 -3.67 -6.77
C GLN A 303 -34.30 -3.86 -6.48
N LEU A 304 -33.41 -3.71 -7.47
CA LEU A 304 -31.96 -3.79 -7.30
C LEU A 304 -31.45 -2.76 -6.29
N LYS A 305 -31.95 -1.52 -6.32
CA LYS A 305 -31.60 -0.48 -5.33
C LYS A 305 -31.94 -0.93 -3.91
N ILE A 306 -33.12 -1.53 -3.71
CA ILE A 306 -33.58 -2.00 -2.39
C ILE A 306 -32.77 -3.20 -1.93
N LEU A 307 -32.59 -4.20 -2.79
CA LEU A 307 -31.78 -5.39 -2.49
C LEU A 307 -30.34 -5.01 -2.12
N LYS A 308 -29.77 -4.00 -2.78
CA LYS A 308 -28.44 -3.47 -2.47
C LYS A 308 -28.40 -2.73 -1.12
N ILE A 309 -29.45 -1.98 -0.74
CA ILE A 309 -29.57 -1.34 0.57
C ILE A 309 -29.69 -2.39 1.70
N VAL A 310 -30.41 -3.48 1.45
CA VAL A 310 -30.63 -4.58 2.40
C VAL A 310 -29.37 -5.44 2.57
N ASN A 311 -28.66 -5.74 1.48
CA ASN A 311 -27.35 -6.40 1.44
C ASN A 311 -27.24 -7.72 2.25
N THR A 312 -28.25 -8.59 2.15
CA THR A 312 -28.21 -9.96 2.70
C THR A 312 -27.71 -10.96 1.65
N VAL A 313 -27.37 -12.19 2.06
CA VAL A 313 -26.93 -13.26 1.14
C VAL A 313 -28.02 -13.56 0.11
N GLU A 314 -29.28 -13.61 0.55
CA GLU A 314 -30.44 -13.80 -0.31
C GLU A 314 -30.62 -12.64 -1.28
N SER A 315 -30.43 -11.39 -0.82
CA SER A 315 -30.47 -10.21 -1.69
C SER A 315 -29.36 -10.21 -2.74
N GLN A 316 -28.14 -10.67 -2.40
CA GLN A 316 -27.03 -10.80 -3.34
C GLN A 316 -27.30 -11.86 -4.40
N ASN A 317 -27.89 -12.99 -4.01
CA ASN A 317 -28.32 -14.02 -4.97
C ASN A 317 -29.40 -13.48 -5.92
N GLU A 318 -30.41 -12.77 -5.41
CA GLU A 318 -31.47 -12.17 -6.24
C GLU A 318 -30.90 -11.08 -7.19
N ILE A 319 -29.93 -10.27 -6.73
CA ILE A 319 -29.19 -9.33 -7.59
C ILE A 319 -28.48 -10.08 -8.73
N ASN A 320 -27.76 -11.16 -8.42
CA ASN A 320 -27.04 -11.95 -9.40
C ASN A 320 -28.00 -12.58 -10.44
N ASP A 321 -29.14 -13.11 -10.00
CA ASP A 321 -30.14 -13.70 -10.89
C ASP A 321 -30.73 -12.67 -11.86
N ILE A 322 -31.07 -11.47 -11.36
CA ILE A 322 -31.53 -10.33 -12.18
C ILE A 322 -30.45 -9.97 -13.21
N MET A 323 -29.21 -9.78 -12.75
CA MET A 323 -28.08 -9.36 -13.59
C MET A 323 -27.78 -10.39 -14.69
N ASN A 324 -27.69 -11.67 -14.33
CA ASN A 324 -27.39 -12.74 -15.26
C ASN A 324 -28.43 -12.85 -16.38
N TYR A 325 -29.72 -12.73 -16.03
CA TYR A 325 -30.80 -12.79 -17.02
C TYR A 325 -30.71 -11.62 -18.03
N PHE A 326 -30.60 -10.38 -17.54
CA PHE A 326 -30.55 -9.22 -18.43
C PHE A 326 -29.25 -9.16 -19.24
N GLN A 327 -28.12 -9.63 -18.68
CA GLN A 327 -26.86 -9.73 -19.40
C GLN A 327 -26.89 -10.81 -20.49
N GLY A 328 -27.55 -11.95 -20.25
CA GLY A 328 -27.77 -12.97 -21.28
C GLY A 328 -28.53 -12.43 -22.48
N ILE A 329 -29.62 -11.71 -22.23
CA ILE A 329 -30.43 -11.09 -23.29
C ILE A 329 -29.65 -10.00 -24.04
N GLU A 330 -28.89 -9.19 -23.33
CA GLU A 330 -28.07 -8.18 -23.99
C GLU A 330 -27.01 -8.82 -24.88
N ASN A 331 -26.33 -9.87 -24.42
CA ASN A 331 -25.35 -10.60 -25.23
C ASN A 331 -25.97 -11.20 -26.50
N SER A 332 -27.18 -11.75 -26.41
CA SER A 332 -27.88 -12.34 -27.55
C SER A 332 -28.41 -11.30 -28.55
N LEU A 333 -28.85 -10.13 -28.06
CA LEU A 333 -29.27 -9.01 -28.91
C LEU A 333 -28.09 -8.26 -29.56
N LEU A 334 -26.90 -8.32 -28.95
CA LEU A 334 -25.74 -7.51 -29.33
C LEU A 334 -24.59 -8.25 -30.02
N SER A 335 -24.71 -9.55 -30.28
CA SER A 335 -23.66 -10.39 -30.90
C SER A 335 -23.39 -10.10 -32.40
N ASN A 336 -23.66 -8.89 -32.89
CA ASN A 336 -23.32 -8.50 -34.27
C ASN A 336 -21.91 -7.92 -34.35
N GLU A 337 -21.00 -8.66 -34.99
CA GLU A 337 -19.54 -8.45 -35.19
C GLU A 337 -19.12 -7.16 -35.94
N LYS A 338 -20.00 -6.16 -36.14
CA LYS A 338 -19.74 -5.03 -37.05
C LYS A 338 -18.79 -3.95 -36.49
N ASP A 339 -18.67 -3.78 -35.18
CA ASP A 339 -17.96 -2.63 -34.58
C ASP A 339 -16.43 -2.80 -34.53
N VAL A 340 -15.93 -4.03 -34.33
CA VAL A 340 -14.49 -4.31 -34.37
C VAL A 340 -13.94 -4.12 -35.78
N ASN A 341 -14.75 -4.41 -36.81
CA ASN A 341 -14.39 -4.20 -38.20
C ASN A 341 -14.17 -2.71 -38.55
N ILE A 342 -14.81 -1.77 -37.84
CA ILE A 342 -14.58 -0.32 -38.06
C ILE A 342 -13.15 0.07 -37.62
N LEU A 343 -12.71 -0.40 -36.46
CA LEU A 343 -11.36 -0.17 -35.94
C LEU A 343 -10.27 -0.93 -36.71
N LEU A 344 -10.59 -2.11 -37.23
CA LEU A 344 -9.66 -2.92 -38.04
C LEU A 344 -9.45 -2.35 -39.45
N ASN A 345 -10.41 -1.59 -39.98
CA ASN A 345 -10.36 -1.04 -41.34
C ASN A 345 -9.80 0.39 -41.40
N ASP A 346 -9.82 1.17 -40.31
CA ASP A 346 -9.31 2.54 -40.24
C ASP A 346 -8.66 2.83 -38.86
N SER A 347 -7.34 3.05 -38.85
CA SER A 347 -6.54 3.33 -37.64
C SER A 347 -6.51 4.80 -37.22
N SER A 348 -7.19 5.70 -37.96
CA SER A 348 -7.20 7.14 -37.71
C SER A 348 -7.83 7.52 -36.36
N LEU A 349 -7.46 8.68 -35.81
CA LEU A 349 -8.10 9.21 -34.60
C LEU A 349 -9.59 9.46 -34.80
N ARG A 350 -10.02 9.83 -36.02
CA ARG A 350 -11.44 10.01 -36.35
C ARG A 350 -12.21 8.70 -36.25
N ALA A 351 -11.68 7.60 -36.76
CA ALA A 351 -12.28 6.28 -36.64
C ALA A 351 -12.36 5.83 -35.17
N ARG A 352 -11.32 6.11 -34.36
CA ARG A 352 -11.33 5.85 -32.92
C ARG A 352 -12.36 6.67 -32.17
N LEU A 353 -12.47 7.97 -32.47
CA LEU A 353 -13.50 8.83 -31.89
C LEU A 353 -14.89 8.30 -32.24
N GLN A 354 -15.13 7.91 -33.50
CA GLN A 354 -16.41 7.37 -33.94
C GLN A 354 -16.74 6.03 -33.26
N TYR A 355 -15.74 5.16 -33.11
CA TYR A 355 -15.88 3.92 -32.34
C TYR A 355 -16.23 4.21 -30.88
N LEU A 356 -15.53 5.14 -30.22
CA LEU A 356 -15.82 5.53 -28.83
C LEU A 356 -17.22 6.13 -28.71
N LYS A 357 -17.61 7.03 -29.62
CA LYS A 357 -18.98 7.58 -29.67
C LYS A 357 -20.02 6.49 -29.80
N THR A 358 -19.81 5.53 -30.70
CA THR A 358 -20.73 4.40 -30.92
C THR A 358 -20.79 3.51 -29.67
N SER A 359 -19.64 3.23 -29.06
CA SER A 359 -19.52 2.48 -27.81
C SER A 359 -20.21 3.19 -26.64
N ILE A 360 -20.06 4.51 -26.50
CA ILE A 360 -20.69 5.33 -25.45
C ILE A 360 -22.19 5.41 -25.66
N ILE A 361 -22.66 5.64 -26.88
CA ILE A 361 -24.09 5.63 -27.21
C ILE A 361 -24.69 4.25 -26.89
N ARG A 362 -23.99 3.17 -27.23
CA ARG A 362 -24.39 1.80 -26.90
C ARG A 362 -24.43 1.57 -25.38
N LYS A 363 -23.42 2.02 -24.65
CA LYS A 363 -23.36 2.02 -23.19
C LYS A 363 -24.53 2.81 -22.57
N LYS A 364 -24.85 4.00 -23.07
CA LYS A 364 -25.99 4.82 -22.60
C LYS A 364 -27.35 4.17 -22.84
N LYS A 365 -27.47 3.39 -23.93
CA LYS A 365 -28.67 2.63 -24.31
C LYS A 365 -28.76 1.26 -23.62
N SER A 366 -27.66 0.74 -23.08
CA SER A 366 -27.62 -0.50 -22.33
C SER A 366 -28.28 -0.35 -20.94
N PHE A 367 -29.46 -0.97 -20.77
CA PHE A 367 -30.13 -1.07 -19.47
C PHE A 367 -29.36 -1.99 -18.52
N VAL A 368 -28.63 -3.00 -19.03
CA VAL A 368 -27.72 -3.86 -18.24
C VAL A 368 -26.60 -3.02 -17.64
N MET A 369 -26.06 -2.04 -18.36
CA MET A 369 -25.04 -1.18 -17.80
C MET A 369 -25.60 -0.27 -16.69
N ARG A 370 -26.85 0.21 -16.79
CA ARG A 370 -27.51 0.95 -15.69
C ARG A 370 -27.79 0.05 -14.49
N MET A 371 -28.25 -1.19 -14.72
CA MET A 371 -28.45 -2.19 -13.66
C MET A 371 -27.12 -2.60 -13.02
N SER A 372 -26.07 -2.78 -13.83
CA SER A 372 -24.70 -3.08 -13.45
C SER A 372 -24.09 -1.92 -12.67
N GLN A 373 -24.33 -0.67 -13.09
CA GLN A 373 -23.91 0.51 -12.34
C GLN A 373 -24.55 0.52 -10.95
N ILE A 374 -25.84 0.18 -10.81
CA ILE A 374 -26.51 0.11 -9.50
C ILE A 374 -26.04 -1.10 -8.68
N ALA A 375 -25.84 -2.26 -9.31
CA ALA A 375 -25.32 -3.45 -8.68
C ALA A 375 -23.87 -3.28 -8.20
N ASN A 376 -23.06 -2.54 -8.97
CA ASN A 376 -21.65 -2.24 -8.76
C ASN A 376 -21.41 -0.83 -8.19
N ASP A 377 -22.44 -0.08 -7.77
CA ASP A 377 -22.27 1.22 -7.09
C ASP A 377 -21.78 0.95 -5.66
N ASP A 378 -20.51 0.57 -5.60
CA ASP A 378 -19.72 0.22 -4.44
C ASP A 378 -18.80 1.39 -4.07
N LYS A 379 -19.25 2.64 -4.30
CA LYS A 379 -18.58 3.84 -3.77
C LYS A 379 -18.40 3.85 -2.24
N VAL A 380 -18.83 2.80 -1.54
CA VAL A 380 -18.54 2.54 -0.12
C VAL A 380 -17.76 1.23 0.15
N SER A 381 -17.54 0.32 -0.81
CA SER A 381 -16.72 -0.90 -0.61
C SER A 381 -15.43 -0.99 -1.45
N GLN A 382 -15.00 0.15 -2.01
CA GLN A 382 -13.61 0.47 -2.36
C GLN A 382 -12.91 -0.43 -3.41
N LEU A 383 -12.80 0.16 -4.62
CA LEU A 383 -11.87 -0.12 -5.72
C LEU A 383 -12.22 -1.23 -6.71
N ASN A 384 -11.89 -0.94 -7.98
CA ASN A 384 -12.31 -1.65 -9.18
C ASN A 384 -11.74 -3.09 -9.23
N SER A 385 -12.62 -4.08 -9.14
CA SER A 385 -12.30 -5.51 -9.04
C SER A 385 -11.58 -6.08 -10.29
N ALA A 386 -11.64 -5.40 -11.44
CA ALA A 386 -10.81 -5.72 -12.62
C ALA A 386 -9.32 -5.35 -12.42
N GLN A 387 -9.04 -4.24 -11.73
CA GLN A 387 -7.68 -3.85 -11.35
C GLN A 387 -7.17 -4.72 -10.21
N GLN A 388 -8.03 -5.12 -9.26
CA GLN A 388 -7.66 -6.08 -8.22
C GLN A 388 -7.44 -7.49 -8.75
N ALA A 389 -8.23 -7.97 -9.72
CA ALA A 389 -8.08 -9.31 -10.29
C ALA A 389 -6.86 -9.45 -11.21
N GLU A 390 -6.49 -8.41 -11.97
CA GLU A 390 -5.26 -8.42 -12.79
C GLU A 390 -4.02 -8.17 -11.93
N TYR A 391 -4.14 -7.38 -10.86
CA TYR A 391 -3.13 -7.21 -9.81
C TYR A 391 -2.90 -8.50 -9.01
N LEU A 392 -3.96 -9.18 -8.54
CA LEU A 392 -3.88 -10.44 -7.78
C LEU A 392 -3.40 -11.61 -8.64
N ARG A 393 -3.64 -11.61 -9.95
CA ARG A 393 -3.10 -12.63 -10.87
C ARG A 393 -1.62 -12.39 -11.24
N ALA A 394 -1.08 -11.19 -11.02
CA ALA A 394 0.34 -10.85 -11.21
C ALA A 394 1.17 -10.83 -9.90
N LEU A 395 0.56 -11.20 -8.77
CA LEU A 395 1.07 -10.94 -7.42
C LEU A 395 1.84 -12.09 -6.77
N ASP A 396 1.98 -13.24 -7.41
CA ASP A 396 2.68 -14.37 -6.80
C ASP A 396 4.22 -14.22 -6.75
N ASN A 397 4.81 -13.07 -7.17
CA ASN A 397 6.25 -12.81 -6.99
C ASN A 397 6.76 -11.35 -7.20
N THR A 398 6.10 -10.29 -6.75
CA THR A 398 6.55 -8.89 -7.06
C THR A 398 6.77 -7.92 -5.88
N SER A 399 7.57 -6.89 -6.18
CA SER A 399 8.55 -6.20 -5.32
C SER A 399 7.97 -5.21 -4.29
N LYS A 400 8.80 -4.72 -3.35
CA LYS A 400 8.43 -3.66 -2.38
C LYS A 400 7.94 -2.37 -3.08
N ASN A 401 8.36 -2.10 -4.32
CA ASN A 401 8.04 -0.86 -5.05
C ASN A 401 6.61 -0.84 -5.59
N ALA A 402 6.10 -1.97 -6.13
CA ALA A 402 4.70 -2.13 -6.54
C ALA A 402 3.71 -1.85 -5.41
N ARG A 403 3.99 -2.39 -4.20
CA ARG A 403 3.16 -2.13 -3.02
C ARG A 403 3.20 -0.66 -2.60
N GLY A 404 4.34 0.00 -2.74
CA GLY A 404 4.50 1.43 -2.47
C GLY A 404 3.71 2.33 -3.42
N LEU A 405 3.73 2.02 -4.72
CA LEU A 405 2.96 2.74 -5.75
C LEU A 405 1.45 2.54 -5.55
N ALA A 406 1.00 1.31 -5.31
CA ALA A 406 -0.39 0.99 -5.04
C ALA A 406 -0.90 1.69 -3.77
N ARG A 407 -0.11 1.68 -2.68
CA ARG A 407 -0.46 2.40 -1.45
C ARG A 407 -0.59 3.91 -1.68
N ARG A 408 0.24 4.54 -2.52
CA ARG A 408 0.12 5.98 -2.79
C ARG A 408 -1.19 6.32 -3.50
N ALA A 409 -1.55 5.56 -4.53
CA ALA A 409 -2.81 5.76 -5.25
C ALA A 409 -4.04 5.57 -4.34
N VAL A 410 -4.02 4.57 -3.47
CA VAL A 410 -5.12 4.28 -2.53
C VAL A 410 -5.18 5.29 -1.38
N THR A 411 -4.04 5.66 -0.80
CA THR A 411 -4.00 6.60 0.35
C THR A 411 -4.42 8.01 -0.04
N GLN A 412 -4.20 8.42 -1.29
CA GLN A 412 -4.53 9.76 -1.77
C GLN A 412 -5.98 9.90 -2.28
N GLY A 413 -6.75 8.80 -2.39
CA GLY A 413 -8.15 8.85 -2.85
C GLY A 413 -8.31 9.45 -4.26
N LEU A 414 -7.30 9.32 -5.13
CA LEU A 414 -7.28 9.95 -6.44
C LEU A 414 -8.29 9.30 -7.39
N ASP A 415 -9.25 10.09 -7.88
CA ASP A 415 -10.10 9.71 -9.02
C ASP A 415 -9.46 10.20 -10.32
N PHE A 416 -8.69 9.32 -10.97
CA PHE A 416 -8.04 9.62 -12.25
C PHE A 416 -9.03 10.04 -13.35
N ASN A 417 -10.27 9.55 -13.32
CA ASN A 417 -11.28 9.96 -14.29
C ASN A 417 -11.68 11.40 -14.03
N GLU A 418 -11.97 11.77 -12.79
CA GLU A 418 -12.36 13.14 -12.45
C GLU A 418 -11.25 14.14 -12.78
N ILE A 419 -9.99 13.81 -12.45
CA ILE A 419 -8.82 14.65 -12.73
C ILE A 419 -8.71 14.90 -14.25
N LEU A 420 -8.66 13.83 -15.06
CA LEU A 420 -8.51 13.99 -16.51
C LEU A 420 -9.73 14.64 -17.15
N ARG A 421 -10.96 14.35 -16.71
CA ARG A 421 -12.15 15.04 -17.22
C ARG A 421 -12.11 16.54 -16.92
N LYS A 422 -11.68 16.93 -15.71
CA LYS A 422 -11.51 18.34 -15.34
C LYS A 422 -10.47 19.03 -16.23
N GLU A 423 -9.33 18.38 -16.48
CA GLU A 423 -8.29 18.91 -17.37
C GLU A 423 -8.76 19.00 -18.82
N VAL A 424 -9.50 18.00 -19.32
CA VAL A 424 -10.08 18.05 -20.67
C VAL A 424 -11.12 19.16 -20.83
N ARG A 425 -11.99 19.38 -19.83
CA ARG A 425 -12.90 20.54 -19.83
C ARG A 425 -12.11 21.85 -19.87
N LYS A 426 -11.08 21.98 -19.06
CA LYS A 426 -10.21 23.16 -19.03
C LYS A 426 -9.51 23.38 -20.37
N MET A 427 -9.05 22.32 -21.04
CA MET A 427 -8.51 22.41 -22.40
C MET A 427 -9.57 22.88 -23.39
N ALA A 428 -10.78 22.32 -23.35
CA ALA A 428 -11.86 22.71 -24.26
C ALA A 428 -12.28 24.18 -24.08
N GLU A 429 -12.34 24.67 -22.83
CA GLU A 429 -12.61 26.08 -22.51
C GLU A 429 -11.56 27.03 -23.11
N HIS A 430 -10.31 26.59 -23.19
CA HIS A 430 -9.18 27.41 -23.64
C HIS A 430 -8.70 27.05 -25.06
N ILE A 431 -9.41 26.18 -25.79
CA ILE A 431 -8.93 25.65 -27.09
C ILE A 431 -8.67 26.74 -28.14
N GLN A 432 -9.33 27.90 -28.00
CA GLN A 432 -9.14 29.08 -28.85
C GLN A 432 -7.73 29.69 -28.72
N GLU A 433 -7.00 29.42 -27.63
CA GLU A 433 -5.58 29.80 -27.48
C GLU A 433 -4.69 29.13 -28.55
N LEU A 434 -5.18 28.11 -29.27
CA LEU A 434 -4.47 27.36 -30.31
C LEU A 434 -5.10 27.52 -31.71
N ALA A 435 -6.03 28.46 -31.90
CA ALA A 435 -6.81 28.57 -33.13
C ALA A 435 -5.99 29.07 -34.34
N ASP A 436 -4.94 29.86 -34.08
CA ASP A 436 -4.04 30.46 -35.08
C ASP A 436 -2.86 29.55 -35.46
N ILE A 437 -2.73 28.39 -34.83
CA ILE A 437 -1.64 27.45 -35.10
C ILE A 437 -2.00 26.56 -36.30
N ASP A 438 -1.19 26.66 -37.36
CA ASP A 438 -1.17 25.74 -38.49
C ASP A 438 -0.30 24.51 -38.17
N ASP A 439 -0.91 23.34 -38.05
CA ASP A 439 -0.24 22.08 -37.76
C ASP A 439 0.09 21.23 -38.99
N SER A 440 -0.07 21.76 -40.20
CA SER A 440 0.20 21.04 -41.46
C SER A 440 1.65 20.53 -41.60
N ASN A 441 2.60 21.21 -40.96
CA ASN A 441 4.02 20.84 -40.96
C ASN A 441 4.49 20.20 -39.65
N HIS A 442 3.56 19.89 -38.72
CA HIS A 442 3.93 19.25 -37.47
C HIS A 442 4.24 17.75 -37.65
N LEU A 443 4.90 17.15 -36.65
CA LEU A 443 5.13 15.71 -36.57
C LEU A 443 3.80 14.97 -36.53
N VAL A 444 3.70 14.01 -37.43
CA VAL A 444 2.55 13.14 -37.59
C VAL A 444 2.93 11.75 -37.11
N SER A 445 2.03 11.11 -36.36
CA SER A 445 2.21 9.69 -36.03
C SER A 445 2.11 8.82 -37.28
N PHE A 446 3.08 7.95 -37.53
CA PHE A 446 3.03 7.03 -38.68
C PHE A 446 1.86 6.04 -38.60
N PHE A 447 1.23 5.86 -37.43
CA PHE A 447 0.15 4.90 -37.23
C PHE A 447 -1.25 5.52 -37.39
N SER A 448 -1.53 6.63 -36.70
CA SER A 448 -2.82 7.33 -36.78
C SER A 448 -2.89 8.38 -37.88
N GLN A 449 -1.74 8.78 -38.44
CA GLN A 449 -1.62 9.87 -39.42
C GLN A 449 -2.14 11.22 -38.87
N ASP A 450 -2.03 11.43 -37.56
CA ASP A 450 -2.50 12.64 -36.88
C ASP A 450 -1.40 13.31 -36.03
N THR A 451 -1.56 14.60 -35.75
CA THR A 451 -0.62 15.45 -34.99
C THR A 451 -0.99 15.50 -33.50
N THR A 452 -0.12 16.09 -32.67
CA THR A 452 -0.46 16.40 -31.27
C THR A 452 -1.63 17.39 -31.17
N LEU A 453 -1.70 18.39 -32.05
CA LEU A 453 -2.79 19.38 -32.05
C LEU A 453 -4.11 18.74 -32.48
N GLY A 454 -4.09 17.88 -33.49
CA GLY A 454 -5.25 17.09 -33.90
C GLY A 454 -5.76 16.18 -32.79
N GLY A 455 -4.85 15.57 -32.03
CA GLY A 455 -5.19 14.82 -30.81
C GLY A 455 -5.87 15.67 -29.73
N ILE A 456 -5.34 16.86 -29.42
CA ILE A 456 -5.95 17.81 -28.48
C ILE A 456 -7.36 18.21 -28.95
N ARG A 457 -7.51 18.60 -30.22
CA ARG A 457 -8.80 18.96 -30.82
C ARG A 457 -9.80 17.80 -30.72
N THR A 458 -9.35 16.57 -30.98
CA THR A 458 -10.18 15.36 -30.92
C THR A 458 -10.67 15.06 -29.49
N VAL A 459 -9.81 15.21 -28.48
CA VAL A 459 -10.20 15.03 -27.07
C VAL A 459 -11.16 16.11 -26.62
N CYS A 460 -10.92 17.38 -26.98
CA CYS A 460 -11.83 18.49 -26.66
C CYS A 460 -13.20 18.33 -27.32
N GLN A 461 -13.29 17.64 -28.47
CA GLN A 461 -14.57 17.34 -29.12
C GLN A 461 -15.49 16.46 -28.24
N LEU A 462 -14.94 15.65 -27.33
CA LEU A 462 -15.76 14.89 -26.38
C LEU A 462 -16.54 15.78 -25.41
N VAL A 463 -16.05 17.00 -25.15
CA VAL A 463 -16.75 18.01 -24.34
C VAL A 463 -17.86 18.65 -25.16
N THR A 464 -17.57 19.04 -26.41
CA THR A 464 -18.58 19.66 -27.29
C THR A 464 -19.75 18.73 -27.58
N ASP A 465 -19.48 17.41 -27.59
CA ASP A 465 -20.49 16.38 -27.88
C ASP A 465 -21.20 15.86 -26.60
N ASP A 466 -20.93 16.45 -25.42
CA ASP A 466 -21.50 16.06 -24.13
C ASP A 466 -21.34 14.56 -23.81
N MET A 467 -20.14 14.03 -24.09
CA MET A 467 -19.79 12.62 -23.90
C MET A 467 -18.71 12.39 -22.86
N LEU A 468 -17.98 13.43 -22.44
CA LEU A 468 -16.82 13.30 -21.58
C LEU A 468 -17.10 12.58 -20.24
N ASP A 469 -18.28 12.76 -19.65
CA ASP A 469 -18.64 12.13 -18.37
C ASP A 469 -18.82 10.61 -18.46
N ASP A 470 -18.96 10.08 -19.66
CA ASP A 470 -19.09 8.64 -19.93
C ASP A 470 -17.76 8.00 -20.38
N VAL A 471 -16.70 8.80 -20.51
CA VAL A 471 -15.37 8.38 -20.98
C VAL A 471 -14.46 8.11 -19.79
N SER A 472 -13.72 7.00 -19.81
CA SER A 472 -12.74 6.68 -18.76
C SER A 472 -11.40 7.40 -18.99
N ALA A 473 -10.58 7.50 -17.94
CA ALA A 473 -9.23 8.04 -18.02
C ALA A 473 -8.38 7.34 -19.11
N ASN A 474 -8.50 6.01 -19.22
CA ASN A 474 -7.80 5.24 -20.24
C ASN A 474 -8.26 5.61 -21.67
N ASP A 475 -9.55 5.86 -21.86
CA ASP A 475 -10.08 6.27 -23.15
C ASP A 475 -9.60 7.69 -23.51
N ILE A 476 -9.57 8.62 -22.55
CA ILE A 476 -9.01 9.97 -22.75
C ILE A 476 -7.54 9.89 -23.20
N LEU A 477 -6.73 9.08 -22.52
CA LEU A 477 -5.30 8.94 -22.84
C LEU A 477 -5.05 8.23 -24.17
N ARG A 478 -5.99 7.40 -24.63
CA ARG A 478 -5.98 6.83 -26.00
C ARG A 478 -6.41 7.85 -27.06
N MET A 479 -6.93 9.00 -26.69
CA MET A 479 -7.40 10.00 -27.65
C MET A 479 -6.46 11.21 -27.79
N ILE A 480 -5.70 11.58 -26.75
CA ILE A 480 -4.88 12.82 -26.77
C ILE A 480 -3.78 12.83 -27.84
N ASN A 481 -3.29 11.66 -28.26
CA ASN A 481 -2.29 11.51 -29.34
C ASN A 481 -1.08 12.45 -29.24
N ILE A 482 -0.42 12.53 -28.09
CA ILE A 482 0.84 13.30 -27.97
C ILE A 482 1.93 12.57 -28.76
N VAL A 483 2.31 13.14 -29.91
CA VAL A 483 3.31 12.57 -30.82
C VAL A 483 4.71 12.80 -30.26
N GLY A 484 5.58 11.82 -30.45
CA GLY A 484 6.98 11.88 -30.03
C GLY A 484 7.85 10.90 -30.81
N VAL A 485 9.09 10.75 -30.37
CA VAL A 485 10.04 9.79 -30.97
C VAL A 485 9.84 8.43 -30.33
N ALA A 486 9.65 7.41 -31.16
CA ALA A 486 9.56 6.03 -30.71
C ALA A 486 10.87 5.58 -30.06
N CYS A 487 10.78 4.78 -28.98
CA CYS A 487 11.96 4.28 -28.29
C CYS A 487 11.78 2.88 -27.72
N SER A 488 12.92 2.22 -27.48
CA SER A 488 13.03 1.03 -26.66
C SER A 488 13.55 1.42 -25.29
N GLY A 489 12.84 1.02 -24.23
CA GLY A 489 13.20 1.28 -22.85
C GLY A 489 12.60 0.23 -21.92
N PRO A 490 13.18 0.04 -20.72
CA PRO A 490 12.67 -0.93 -19.76
C PRO A 490 11.28 -0.51 -19.28
N ILE A 491 10.37 -1.49 -19.22
CA ILE A 491 9.06 -1.35 -18.59
C ILE A 491 9.18 -1.94 -17.18
N GLY A 492 8.78 -1.19 -16.16
CA GLY A 492 8.93 -1.65 -14.79
C GLY A 492 8.39 -0.70 -13.74
N GLU A 493 8.63 -1.06 -12.48
CA GLU A 493 8.20 -0.30 -11.32
C GLU A 493 9.23 0.81 -11.05
N PHE A 494 9.05 1.97 -11.68
CA PHE A 494 9.87 3.16 -11.47
C PHE A 494 9.19 4.13 -10.48
N PRO A 495 9.28 3.91 -9.15
CA PRO A 495 8.71 4.83 -8.17
C PRO A 495 9.39 6.21 -8.20
N ASP A 496 10.62 6.23 -8.71
CA ASP A 496 11.39 7.42 -9.02
C ASP A 496 11.67 7.47 -10.53
N PRO A 497 10.99 8.33 -11.30
CA PRO A 497 11.12 8.39 -12.75
C PRO A 497 12.53 8.81 -13.18
N MET A 498 13.31 9.46 -12.32
CA MET A 498 14.68 9.88 -12.65
C MET A 498 15.64 8.71 -12.89
N THR A 499 15.26 7.50 -12.50
CA THR A 499 16.06 6.27 -12.68
C THR A 499 15.79 5.55 -14.00
N TRP A 500 14.75 5.95 -14.74
CA TRP A 500 14.43 5.39 -16.04
C TRP A 500 15.43 5.85 -17.09
N ARG A 501 15.82 4.96 -18.00
CA ARG A 501 16.79 5.22 -19.08
C ARG A 501 16.25 4.64 -20.39
N VAL A 502 16.54 5.31 -21.50
CA VAL A 502 16.20 4.83 -22.83
C VAL A 502 17.33 3.92 -23.33
N ASN A 503 16.99 2.74 -23.84
CA ASN A 503 17.97 1.81 -24.40
C ASN A 503 18.31 2.22 -25.84
N GLU A 504 17.30 2.55 -26.64
CA GLU A 504 17.46 2.95 -28.04
C GLU A 504 16.38 3.97 -28.45
N LEU A 505 16.77 4.99 -29.22
CA LEU A 505 15.86 5.93 -29.86
C LEU A 505 15.73 5.60 -31.35
N PHE A 506 14.49 5.53 -31.85
CA PHE A 506 14.21 5.28 -33.26
C PHE A 506 13.95 6.60 -33.98
N LEU A 507 15.03 7.30 -34.31
CA LEU A 507 14.94 8.62 -34.93
C LEU A 507 14.24 8.57 -36.30
N GLY A 508 13.41 9.58 -36.58
CA GLY A 508 12.57 9.62 -37.78
C GLY A 508 11.33 8.71 -37.71
N CYS A 509 11.18 7.92 -36.64
CA CYS A 509 9.99 7.14 -36.35
C CYS A 509 9.14 7.87 -35.30
N TYR A 510 8.17 8.65 -35.78
CA TYR A 510 7.28 9.44 -34.94
C TYR A 510 5.95 8.73 -34.71
N VAL A 511 5.57 8.58 -33.45
CA VAL A 511 4.34 7.89 -33.04
C VAL A 511 3.86 8.44 -31.71
N SER A 512 2.59 8.29 -31.37
CA SER A 512 2.11 8.59 -30.02
C SER A 512 2.09 7.34 -29.14
N LEU A 513 2.18 7.51 -27.82
CA LEU A 513 2.00 6.38 -26.92
C LEU A 513 0.58 5.79 -27.03
N SER A 514 -0.42 6.64 -27.30
CA SER A 514 -1.79 6.18 -27.59
C SER A 514 -1.82 5.15 -28.72
N ASP A 515 -1.09 5.42 -29.80
CA ASP A 515 -1.04 4.54 -30.97
C ASP A 515 -0.34 3.22 -30.65
N VAL A 516 0.75 3.26 -29.87
CA VAL A 516 1.44 2.06 -29.40
C VAL A 516 0.49 1.17 -28.58
N LEU A 517 -0.29 1.76 -27.67
CA LEU A 517 -1.26 1.04 -26.86
C LEU A 517 -2.44 0.51 -27.68
N THR A 518 -2.91 1.30 -28.65
CA THR A 518 -4.03 0.93 -29.53
C THR A 518 -3.64 -0.22 -30.44
N ALA A 519 -2.47 -0.15 -31.06
CA ALA A 519 -1.92 -1.21 -31.90
C ALA A 519 -1.77 -2.52 -31.12
N PHE A 520 -1.25 -2.45 -29.88
CA PHE A 520 -1.14 -3.62 -29.00
C PHE A 520 -2.48 -4.29 -28.70
N MET A 521 -3.55 -3.50 -28.52
CA MET A 521 -4.89 -4.05 -28.33
C MET A 521 -5.46 -4.67 -29.60
N GLN A 522 -5.35 -3.98 -30.73
CA GLN A 522 -5.88 -4.44 -32.02
C GLN A 522 -5.22 -5.76 -32.45
N SER A 523 -3.92 -5.91 -32.21
CA SER A 523 -3.14 -7.09 -32.58
C SER A 523 -3.25 -8.24 -31.57
N ARG A 524 -4.09 -8.12 -30.53
CA ARG A 524 -4.22 -9.09 -29.43
C ARG A 524 -2.88 -9.38 -28.73
N GLY A 525 -2.08 -8.33 -28.51
CA GLY A 525 -0.87 -8.38 -27.70
C GLY A 525 0.45 -8.34 -28.47
N GLN A 526 0.44 -8.14 -29.80
CA GLN A 526 1.68 -7.89 -30.53
C GLN A 526 2.07 -6.41 -30.42
N GLN A 527 3.33 -6.16 -30.06
CA GLN A 527 3.84 -4.80 -29.92
C GLN A 527 4.02 -4.13 -31.28
N LEU A 528 3.75 -2.82 -31.35
CA LEU A 528 3.98 -2.02 -32.53
C LEU A 528 5.48 -2.00 -32.87
N GLN A 529 5.80 -2.11 -34.16
CA GLN A 529 7.17 -2.11 -34.64
C GLN A 529 7.48 -0.86 -35.46
N THR A 530 8.74 -0.48 -35.49
CA THR A 530 9.23 0.60 -36.34
C THR A 530 9.05 0.25 -37.82
N PRO A 531 8.66 1.22 -38.67
CA PRO A 531 8.69 1.03 -40.12
C PRO A 531 10.10 0.66 -40.59
N ALA A 532 10.17 -0.24 -41.59
CA ALA A 532 11.40 -0.74 -42.23
C ALA A 532 12.38 -1.56 -41.38
N THR A 533 12.57 -1.24 -40.09
CA THR A 533 13.55 -1.93 -39.23
C THR A 533 12.95 -3.02 -38.35
N ASN A 534 11.61 -3.08 -38.24
CA ASN A 534 10.87 -4.08 -37.45
C ASN A 534 11.32 -4.17 -35.97
N LYS A 535 11.92 -3.09 -35.44
CA LYS A 535 12.31 -3.00 -34.04
C LYS A 535 11.09 -2.72 -33.20
N VAL A 536 11.02 -3.36 -32.04
CA VAL A 536 9.89 -3.22 -31.12
C VAL A 536 9.87 -1.85 -30.48
N ILE A 537 8.72 -1.17 -30.55
CA ILE A 537 8.48 0.10 -29.88
C ILE A 537 7.84 -0.18 -28.52
N THR A 538 8.56 0.12 -27.44
CA THR A 538 8.04 -0.06 -26.08
C THR A 538 7.49 1.23 -25.49
N ASN A 539 8.07 2.38 -25.84
CA ASN A 539 7.67 3.68 -25.29
C ASN A 539 7.88 4.80 -26.33
N VAL A 540 7.47 6.01 -25.98
CA VAL A 540 7.57 7.21 -26.81
C VAL A 540 8.09 8.36 -25.95
N ILE A 541 9.07 9.11 -26.46
CA ILE A 541 9.54 10.36 -25.85
C ILE A 541 8.78 11.53 -26.48
N PRO A 542 7.91 12.24 -25.74
CA PRO A 542 7.12 13.34 -26.30
C PRO A 542 7.99 14.44 -26.93
N ILE A 543 7.59 14.91 -28.11
CA ILE A 543 8.16 16.11 -28.74
C ILE A 543 7.02 17.08 -29.03
N ILE A 544 7.14 18.31 -28.54
CA ILE A 544 6.13 19.35 -28.78
C ILE A 544 6.79 20.47 -29.55
N GLU A 545 6.52 20.52 -30.86
CA GLU A 545 7.23 21.42 -31.78
C GLU A 545 6.86 22.89 -31.62
N ASN A 546 5.62 23.17 -31.20
CA ASN A 546 5.15 24.52 -30.98
C ASN A 546 5.08 24.82 -29.47
N GLU A 547 5.80 25.87 -29.05
CA GLU A 547 5.86 26.30 -27.66
C GLU A 547 4.48 26.64 -27.08
N GLN A 548 3.57 27.21 -27.87
CA GLN A 548 2.20 27.52 -27.42
C GLN A 548 1.42 26.24 -27.08
N ILE A 549 1.57 25.17 -27.86
CA ILE A 549 0.95 23.86 -27.56
C ILE A 549 1.52 23.30 -26.26
N ALA A 550 2.84 23.38 -26.07
CA ALA A 550 3.49 22.88 -24.86
C ALA A 550 3.04 23.65 -23.61
N GLN A 551 3.03 24.98 -23.67
CA GLN A 551 2.55 25.87 -22.61
C GLN A 551 1.06 25.64 -22.32
N PHE A 552 0.24 25.43 -23.36
CA PHE A 552 -1.17 25.12 -23.24
C PHE A 552 -1.40 23.81 -22.47
N LEU A 553 -0.71 22.72 -22.87
CA LEU A 553 -0.80 21.43 -22.17
C LEU A 553 -0.33 21.55 -20.72
N TYR A 554 0.79 22.23 -20.46
CA TYR A 554 1.30 22.42 -19.11
C TYR A 554 0.33 23.24 -18.22
N LYS A 555 -0.29 24.28 -18.78
CA LYS A 555 -1.24 25.15 -18.06
C LYS A 555 -2.60 24.48 -17.83
N ASN A 556 -3.10 23.74 -18.81
CA ASN A 556 -4.49 23.27 -18.84
C ASN A 556 -4.65 21.77 -18.56
N ALA A 557 -3.63 20.95 -18.83
CA ALA A 557 -3.66 19.50 -18.64
C ALA A 557 -2.31 18.90 -18.16
N PRO A 558 -1.74 19.38 -17.03
CA PRO A 558 -0.46 18.89 -16.54
C PRO A 558 -0.48 17.40 -16.17
N SER A 559 -1.56 16.89 -15.58
CA SER A 559 -1.66 15.48 -15.17
C SER A 559 -1.75 14.54 -16.38
N LEU A 560 -2.35 15.02 -17.47
CA LEU A 560 -2.50 14.24 -18.70
C LEU A 560 -1.15 13.84 -19.31
N LEU A 561 -0.18 14.76 -19.38
CA LEU A 561 1.18 14.46 -19.83
C LEU A 561 1.88 13.48 -18.89
N GLU A 562 1.75 13.70 -17.58
CA GLU A 562 2.31 12.83 -16.54
C GLU A 562 1.77 11.41 -16.64
N TYR A 563 0.46 11.25 -16.79
CA TYR A 563 -0.21 9.94 -16.88
C TYR A 563 0.12 9.23 -18.19
N THR A 564 0.21 9.97 -19.31
CA THR A 564 0.67 9.41 -20.58
C THR A 564 2.06 8.80 -20.40
N CYS A 565 3.02 9.57 -19.90
CA CYS A 565 4.38 9.09 -19.68
C CYS A 565 4.45 7.96 -18.63
N SER A 566 3.58 7.98 -17.62
CA SER A 566 3.45 6.95 -16.59
C SER A 566 3.06 5.59 -17.17
N ILE A 567 2.09 5.55 -18.08
CA ILE A 567 1.73 4.33 -18.81
C ILE A 567 2.90 3.84 -19.67
N GLY A 568 3.65 4.76 -20.26
CA GLY A 568 4.84 4.45 -21.05
C GLY A 568 5.90 3.70 -20.25
N MET A 569 6.26 4.23 -19.08
CA MET A 569 7.29 3.66 -18.19
C MET A 569 6.83 2.42 -17.41
N ARG A 570 5.58 2.43 -16.93
CA ARG A 570 5.10 1.51 -15.88
C ARG A 570 3.97 0.59 -16.32
N ARG A 571 3.36 0.84 -17.48
CA ARG A 571 2.09 0.23 -17.93
C ARG A 571 0.94 0.38 -16.92
N LEU A 572 1.05 1.38 -16.05
CA LEU A 572 0.11 1.66 -14.97
C LEU A 572 -0.15 3.17 -14.92
N LEU A 573 -1.40 3.54 -14.65
CA LEU A 573 -1.75 4.90 -14.24
C LEU A 573 -1.28 5.14 -12.81
N ALA A 574 -0.21 5.93 -12.67
CA ALA A 574 0.30 6.37 -11.39
C ALA A 574 0.60 7.87 -11.44
N ASP A 575 0.11 8.60 -10.44
CA ASP A 575 0.43 10.00 -10.21
C ASP A 575 1.79 10.12 -9.51
N VAL A 576 2.85 10.11 -10.32
CA VAL A 576 4.23 10.29 -9.86
C VAL A 576 4.74 11.58 -10.47
N PRO A 577 5.00 12.63 -9.67
CA PRO A 577 5.44 13.93 -10.18
C PRO A 577 6.67 13.83 -11.08
N MET A 578 6.73 14.70 -12.09
CA MET A 578 7.84 14.82 -13.05
C MET A 578 8.12 13.57 -13.89
N THR A 579 7.21 12.59 -13.96
CA THR A 579 7.31 11.47 -14.90
C THR A 579 7.44 11.98 -16.33
N GLY A 580 6.64 12.98 -16.73
CA GLY A 580 6.73 13.60 -18.06
C GLY A 580 8.08 14.25 -18.32
N GLY A 581 8.53 15.10 -17.38
CA GLY A 581 9.84 15.75 -17.46
C GLY A 581 11.00 14.76 -17.55
N TYR A 582 11.03 13.72 -16.71
CA TYR A 582 12.10 12.73 -16.72
C TYR A 582 12.04 11.77 -17.92
N THR A 583 10.87 11.54 -18.52
CA THR A 583 10.77 10.81 -19.80
C THR A 583 11.51 11.57 -20.90
N ILE A 584 11.26 12.88 -21.02
CA ILE A 584 11.93 13.74 -22.01
C ILE A 584 13.42 13.86 -21.68
N CYS A 585 13.77 14.05 -20.40
CA CYS A 585 15.15 14.08 -19.90
C CYS A 585 15.96 12.84 -20.32
N ALA A 586 15.36 11.64 -20.20
CA ALA A 586 16.00 10.40 -20.60
C ALA A 586 16.25 10.34 -22.12
N GLY A 587 15.35 10.90 -22.94
CA GLY A 587 15.56 11.07 -24.37
C GLY A 587 16.69 12.06 -24.70
N VAL A 588 16.73 13.21 -24.02
CA VAL A 588 17.84 14.19 -24.13
C VAL A 588 19.17 13.52 -23.79
N TRP A 589 19.23 12.81 -22.65
CA TRP A 589 20.44 12.12 -22.21
C TRP A 589 20.88 11.06 -23.23
N LYS A 590 19.94 10.26 -23.76
CA LYS A 590 20.27 9.25 -24.76
C LYS A 590 20.82 9.84 -26.05
N LEU A 591 20.29 10.98 -26.49
CA LEU A 591 20.83 11.68 -27.66
C LEU A 591 22.24 12.26 -27.42
N VAL A 592 22.61 12.62 -26.18
CA VAL A 592 24.00 13.01 -25.89
C VAL A 592 24.95 11.85 -26.16
N GLU A 593 24.56 10.62 -25.83
CA GLU A 593 25.33 9.41 -26.13
C GLU A 593 25.40 9.17 -27.64
N ASP A 594 24.25 9.19 -28.32
CA ASP A 594 24.16 8.83 -29.74
C ASP A 594 24.84 9.89 -30.65
N LEU A 595 24.77 11.19 -30.30
CA LEU A 595 25.42 12.28 -31.03
C LEU A 595 26.96 12.23 -30.98
N ASN A 596 27.53 11.51 -30.01
CA ASN A 596 28.97 11.27 -29.97
C ASN A 596 29.44 10.48 -31.21
N GLU A 597 28.62 9.55 -31.69
CA GLU A 597 28.95 8.67 -32.81
C GLU A 597 28.27 9.10 -34.11
N ASN A 598 27.02 9.56 -34.05
CA ASN A 598 26.21 9.90 -35.21
C ASN A 598 25.63 11.31 -35.13
N LYS A 599 26.12 12.20 -36.01
CA LYS A 599 25.73 13.61 -36.07
C LYS A 599 24.91 13.95 -37.30
N SER A 600 24.07 13.03 -37.75
CA SER A 600 23.18 13.30 -38.87
C SER A 600 22.23 14.45 -38.54
N GLU A 601 21.74 15.13 -39.57
CA GLU A 601 20.77 16.23 -39.44
C GLU A 601 19.56 15.84 -38.59
N LEU A 602 19.10 14.59 -38.71
CA LEU A 602 17.99 14.06 -37.94
C LEU A 602 18.29 13.97 -36.43
N HIS A 603 19.50 13.57 -36.04
CA HIS A 603 19.90 13.55 -34.63
C HIS A 603 19.94 14.97 -34.05
N LEU A 604 20.54 15.90 -34.79
CA LEU A 604 20.68 17.29 -34.38
C LEU A 604 19.31 17.97 -34.22
N LYS A 605 18.42 17.80 -35.20
CA LYS A 605 17.05 18.35 -35.14
C LYS A 605 16.26 17.76 -33.98
N THR A 606 16.34 16.44 -33.77
CA THR A 606 15.63 15.79 -32.66
C THR A 606 16.16 16.25 -31.30
N PHE A 607 17.48 16.44 -31.17
CA PHE A 607 18.10 16.93 -29.95
C PHE A 607 17.65 18.36 -29.62
N ASP A 608 17.68 19.26 -30.61
CA ASP A 608 17.17 20.63 -30.47
C ASP A 608 15.70 20.64 -30.01
N GLN A 609 14.84 19.85 -30.65
CA GLN A 609 13.43 19.74 -30.30
C GLN A 609 13.20 19.19 -28.88
N LEU A 610 13.94 18.15 -28.47
CA LEU A 610 13.80 17.57 -27.13
C LEU A 610 14.32 18.50 -26.03
N VAL A 611 15.43 19.22 -26.23
CA VAL A 611 15.93 20.19 -25.25
C VAL A 611 14.93 21.33 -25.05
N LYS A 612 14.33 21.85 -26.14
CA LYS A 612 13.28 22.88 -26.07
C LYS A 612 12.01 22.36 -25.38
N THR A 613 11.57 21.16 -25.73
CA THR A 613 10.41 20.52 -25.08
C THR A 613 10.68 20.31 -23.58
N TYR A 614 11.90 19.88 -23.22
CA TYR A 614 12.30 19.68 -21.83
C TYR A 614 12.32 20.99 -21.03
N GLU A 615 12.85 22.07 -21.60
CA GLU A 615 12.87 23.41 -20.97
C GLU A 615 11.46 23.85 -20.58
N ILE A 616 10.49 23.67 -21.48
CA ILE A 616 9.09 24.08 -21.27
C ILE A 616 8.40 23.19 -20.21
N VAL A 617 8.50 21.86 -20.35
CA VAL A 617 7.79 20.91 -19.46
C VAL A 617 8.30 20.98 -18.02
N VAL A 618 9.61 21.17 -17.84
CA VAL A 618 10.22 21.28 -16.50
C VAL A 618 10.04 22.66 -15.88
N GLY A 619 10.04 23.72 -16.70
CA GLY A 619 9.88 25.10 -16.28
C GLY A 619 10.79 25.48 -15.10
N ASN A 620 10.18 25.79 -13.96
CA ASN A 620 10.88 26.26 -12.76
C ASN A 620 11.17 25.19 -11.71
N TYR A 621 10.88 23.91 -11.99
CA TYR A 621 11.03 22.83 -11.01
C TYR A 621 12.43 22.78 -10.36
N PHE A 622 13.50 22.85 -11.16
CA PHE A 622 14.89 22.82 -10.67
C PHE A 622 15.49 24.18 -10.30
N GLN A 623 14.67 25.24 -10.18
CA GLN A 623 15.18 26.57 -9.82
C GLN A 623 15.83 26.59 -8.42
N HIS A 624 15.41 25.69 -7.53
CA HIS A 624 16.00 25.50 -6.21
C HIS A 624 17.48 25.04 -6.24
N ILE A 625 17.99 24.56 -7.38
CA ILE A 625 19.40 24.16 -7.55
C ILE A 625 20.29 25.37 -7.87
N MET A 626 19.75 26.37 -8.57
CA MET A 626 20.52 27.52 -9.06
C MET A 626 21.29 28.29 -7.97
N PRO A 627 20.79 28.46 -6.72
CA PRO A 627 21.56 29.08 -5.64
C PRO A 627 22.86 28.35 -5.26
N TYR A 628 22.97 27.05 -5.55
CA TYR A 628 24.20 26.29 -5.31
C TYR A 628 25.25 26.48 -6.42
N ILE A 629 24.82 26.94 -7.61
CA ILE A 629 25.68 27.23 -8.76
C ILE A 629 26.23 28.66 -8.61
N LYS A 630 27.19 28.79 -7.71
CA LYS A 630 27.90 30.03 -7.37
C LYS A 630 29.41 29.78 -7.29
N GLU A 631 30.19 30.85 -7.16
CA GLU A 631 31.59 30.69 -6.79
C GLU A 631 31.66 30.10 -5.37
N GLN A 632 32.50 29.08 -5.19
CA GLN A 632 32.68 28.39 -3.91
C GLN A 632 34.14 28.57 -3.46
N ASP A 633 34.34 29.02 -2.22
CA ASP A 633 35.64 29.51 -1.71
C ASP A 633 36.72 28.44 -1.54
N ASP A 634 36.32 27.17 -1.41
CA ASP A 634 37.24 26.09 -1.05
C ASP A 634 37.79 25.37 -2.29
N ARG A 635 38.95 25.83 -2.76
CA ARG A 635 39.60 25.30 -3.98
C ARG A 635 40.10 23.85 -3.83
N LEU A 636 40.17 23.30 -2.60
CA LEU A 636 40.67 21.95 -2.35
C LEU A 636 39.54 20.91 -2.30
N LEU A 637 38.30 21.34 -2.08
CA LEU A 637 37.15 20.46 -1.94
C LEU A 637 36.36 20.35 -3.24
N SER A 638 35.72 19.20 -3.42
CA SER A 638 34.83 18.97 -4.56
C SER A 638 33.68 20.00 -4.57
N TYR A 639 33.21 20.36 -5.75
CA TYR A 639 32.14 21.35 -5.90
C TYR A 639 30.82 20.84 -5.31
N TYR A 640 30.16 21.67 -4.51
CA TYR A 640 28.89 21.32 -3.90
C TYR A 640 27.75 21.45 -4.91
N ILE A 641 27.24 20.31 -5.38
CA ILE A 641 26.09 20.19 -6.29
C ILE A 641 24.79 19.77 -5.58
N ALA A 642 24.75 19.87 -4.25
CA ALA A 642 23.64 19.42 -3.41
C ALA A 642 23.20 17.95 -3.62
N ASN A 643 24.10 17.09 -4.14
CA ASN A 643 23.82 15.69 -4.54
C ASN A 643 22.77 15.57 -5.67
N ASN A 644 22.72 16.53 -6.58
CA ASN A 644 21.96 16.40 -7.82
C ASN A 644 22.78 15.63 -8.86
N GLY A 645 22.20 14.56 -9.41
CA GLY A 645 22.82 13.81 -10.51
C GLY A 645 22.67 14.51 -11.85
N THR A 646 23.26 13.92 -12.88
CA THR A 646 23.32 14.48 -14.24
C THR A 646 21.94 14.85 -14.76
N THR A 647 20.94 13.98 -14.62
CA THR A 647 19.56 14.23 -15.08
C THR A 647 18.93 15.45 -14.43
N ASN A 648 19.23 15.73 -13.16
CA ASN A 648 18.74 16.90 -12.43
C ASN A 648 19.51 18.18 -12.79
N MET A 649 20.74 18.05 -13.31
CA MET A 649 21.58 19.17 -13.71
C MET A 649 21.38 19.64 -15.15
N ILE A 650 20.72 18.86 -16.02
CA ILE A 650 20.43 19.27 -17.41
C ILE A 650 19.64 20.59 -17.45
N SER A 651 18.57 20.73 -16.66
CA SER A 651 17.77 21.97 -16.62
C SER A 651 18.56 23.16 -16.03
N PRO A 652 19.28 23.01 -14.91
CA PRO A 652 20.24 24.02 -14.45
C PRO A 652 21.27 24.44 -15.49
N PHE A 653 21.83 23.52 -16.30
CA PHE A 653 22.74 23.89 -17.39
C PHE A 653 22.05 24.72 -18.47
N ILE A 654 20.82 24.37 -18.88
CA ILE A 654 20.03 25.17 -19.81
C ILE A 654 19.88 26.60 -19.29
N LYS A 655 19.48 26.75 -18.01
CA LYS A 655 19.33 28.06 -17.37
C LYS A 655 20.66 28.83 -17.27
N LEU A 656 21.75 28.13 -16.98
CA LEU A 656 23.08 28.73 -16.87
C LEU A 656 23.51 29.38 -18.20
N TYR A 657 23.32 28.68 -19.31
CA TYR A 657 23.64 29.20 -20.65
C TYR A 657 22.67 30.30 -21.08
N ARG A 658 21.40 30.24 -20.69
CA ARG A 658 20.41 31.32 -20.91
C ARG A 658 20.76 32.60 -20.15
N GLU A 659 21.16 32.49 -18.88
CA GLU A 659 21.59 33.63 -18.06
C GLU A 659 22.87 34.30 -18.61
N ASN A 660 23.67 33.56 -19.41
CA ASN A 660 24.93 33.99 -20.00
C ASN A 660 25.88 34.69 -19.00
N ASN A 661 25.90 34.19 -17.76
CA ASN A 661 26.73 34.75 -16.70
C ASN A 661 28.13 34.14 -16.75
N GLY A 662 29.09 34.87 -17.33
CA GLY A 662 30.47 34.41 -17.52
C GLY A 662 31.11 33.82 -16.26
N LYS A 663 30.93 34.44 -15.09
CA LYS A 663 31.49 33.94 -13.81
C LYS A 663 30.96 32.57 -13.40
N LYS A 664 29.67 32.30 -13.67
CA LYS A 664 29.09 30.99 -13.38
C LYS A 664 29.48 29.96 -14.44
N LEU A 665 29.59 30.37 -15.71
CA LEU A 665 30.05 29.51 -16.81
C LEU A 665 31.51 29.06 -16.60
N GLU A 666 32.36 29.89 -16.00
CA GLU A 666 33.72 29.52 -15.58
C GLU A 666 33.77 28.39 -14.54
N GLN A 667 32.68 28.11 -13.81
CA GLN A 667 32.63 27.00 -12.86
C GLN A 667 32.26 25.65 -13.50
N ILE A 668 31.93 25.61 -14.81
CA ILE A 668 31.48 24.39 -15.49
C ILE A 668 32.45 23.21 -15.28
N PRO A 669 33.78 23.34 -15.49
CA PRO A 669 34.70 22.21 -15.28
C PRO A 669 34.62 21.61 -13.88
N LYS A 670 34.51 22.45 -12.84
CA LYS A 670 34.34 22.01 -11.44
C LYS A 670 33.01 21.30 -11.22
N ILE A 671 31.92 21.83 -11.78
CA ILE A 671 30.59 21.22 -11.71
C ILE A 671 30.61 19.85 -12.40
N LEU A 672 31.23 19.75 -13.57
CA LEU A 672 31.37 18.50 -14.30
C LEU A 672 32.19 17.48 -13.52
N ARG A 673 33.33 17.85 -12.93
CA ARG A 673 34.09 16.94 -12.05
C ARG A 673 33.25 16.45 -10.89
N ALA A 674 32.51 17.33 -10.21
CA ALA A 674 31.63 16.92 -9.11
C ALA A 674 30.49 16.00 -9.57
N LEU A 675 29.89 16.24 -10.74
CA LEU A 675 28.89 15.35 -11.34
C LEU A 675 29.48 14.00 -11.69
N TYR A 676 30.66 13.99 -12.31
CA TYR A 676 31.40 12.80 -12.67
C TYR A 676 31.66 11.92 -11.45
N THR A 677 32.19 12.53 -10.37
CA THR A 677 32.41 11.85 -9.09
C THR A 677 31.11 11.36 -8.45
N TYR A 678 30.03 12.13 -8.55
CA TYR A 678 28.74 11.77 -7.96
C TYR A 678 28.06 10.59 -8.68
N GLU A 679 28.09 10.57 -10.02
CA GLU A 679 27.53 9.47 -10.82
C GLU A 679 28.31 8.16 -10.59
N ILE A 680 29.64 8.21 -10.55
CA ILE A 680 30.46 7.04 -10.17
C ILE A 680 30.08 6.57 -8.76
N TRP A 681 29.96 7.48 -7.80
CA TRP A 681 29.57 7.11 -6.44
C TRP A 681 28.19 6.43 -6.39
N GLN A 682 27.19 6.93 -7.12
CA GLN A 682 25.86 6.31 -7.17
C GLN A 682 25.90 4.91 -7.76
N ALA A 683 26.62 4.73 -8.88
CA ALA A 683 26.74 3.45 -9.56
C ALA A 683 27.45 2.40 -8.69
N ILE A 684 28.62 2.75 -8.12
CA ILE A 684 29.38 1.87 -7.23
C ILE A 684 28.57 1.53 -5.97
N ARG A 685 27.93 2.53 -5.36
CA ARG A 685 27.10 2.32 -4.16
C ARG A 685 25.92 1.38 -4.40
N LYS A 686 25.32 1.42 -5.60
CA LYS A 686 24.19 0.55 -5.95
C LYS A 686 24.53 -0.94 -5.83
N GLN A 687 25.81 -1.32 -5.95
CA GLN A 687 26.26 -2.71 -5.84
C GLN A 687 26.13 -3.28 -4.42
N TYR A 688 26.15 -2.44 -3.37
CA TYR A 688 26.16 -2.89 -1.97
C TYR A 688 25.10 -2.23 -1.06
N LYS A 689 24.40 -1.16 -1.50
CA LYS A 689 23.49 -0.34 -0.66
C LYS A 689 22.37 -1.09 0.07
N ASN A 690 21.90 -2.22 -0.47
CA ASN A 690 20.73 -2.94 0.06
C ASN A 690 21.12 -4.17 0.91
N ARG A 691 22.36 -4.23 1.41
CA ARG A 691 22.88 -5.32 2.23
C ARG A 691 23.20 -4.82 3.64
N ASP A 692 22.96 -5.65 4.65
CA ASP A 692 23.16 -5.29 6.07
C ASP A 692 24.64 -5.04 6.42
N ASP A 693 25.56 -5.56 5.60
CA ASP A 693 27.02 -5.46 5.74
C ASP A 693 27.66 -4.50 4.72
N SER A 694 26.92 -3.46 4.29
CA SER A 694 27.33 -2.53 3.22
C SER A 694 28.74 -1.95 3.39
N ASP A 695 29.10 -1.54 4.61
CA ASP A 695 30.40 -0.92 4.88
C ASP A 695 31.54 -1.94 4.81
N LEU A 696 31.30 -3.18 5.25
CA LEU A 696 32.27 -4.28 5.15
C LEU A 696 32.49 -4.69 3.69
N ILE A 697 31.43 -4.71 2.88
CA ILE A 697 31.53 -4.99 1.45
C ILE A 697 32.32 -3.89 0.75
N ALA A 698 32.00 -2.61 0.99
CA ALA A 698 32.73 -1.49 0.41
C ALA A 698 34.22 -1.53 0.77
N GLN A 699 34.54 -1.86 2.02
CA GLN A 699 35.92 -2.03 2.48
C GLN A 699 36.62 -3.19 1.77
N LYS A 700 35.96 -4.35 1.60
CA LYS A 700 36.53 -5.50 0.87
C LYS A 700 36.77 -5.18 -0.60
N MET A 701 35.83 -4.50 -1.25
CA MET A 701 35.99 -4.03 -2.63
C MET A 701 37.18 -3.09 -2.74
N LEU A 702 37.35 -2.17 -1.78
CA LEU A 702 38.49 -1.25 -1.75
C LEU A 702 39.81 -1.98 -1.50
N ASP A 703 39.86 -2.89 -0.54
CA ASP A 703 41.04 -3.71 -0.23
C ASP A 703 41.45 -4.55 -1.45
N GLN A 704 40.50 -5.11 -2.20
CA GLN A 704 40.76 -5.82 -3.46
C GLN A 704 41.28 -4.89 -4.55
N LEU A 705 40.61 -3.74 -4.77
CA LEU A 705 40.98 -2.77 -5.81
C LEU A 705 42.42 -2.25 -5.66
N ILE A 706 42.86 -2.05 -4.42
CA ILE A 706 44.22 -1.59 -4.11
C ILE A 706 45.20 -2.75 -3.81
N GLY A 707 44.82 -3.99 -4.12
CA GLY A 707 45.67 -5.16 -3.97
C GLY A 707 46.25 -5.33 -2.56
N LEU A 708 45.45 -5.00 -1.53
CA LEU A 708 45.91 -4.96 -0.15
C LEU A 708 46.21 -6.38 0.38
N ASP A 709 47.49 -6.72 0.47
CA ASP A 709 47.95 -7.97 1.08
C ASP A 709 48.53 -7.72 2.48
N LEU A 710 47.67 -7.81 3.49
CA LEU A 710 48.05 -7.65 4.89
C LEU A 710 49.01 -8.74 5.39
N ASN A 711 49.11 -9.90 4.73
CA ASN A 711 50.00 -10.96 5.18
C ASN A 711 51.41 -10.80 4.61
N LYS A 712 51.51 -10.38 3.35
CA LYS A 712 52.79 -10.22 2.66
C LYS A 712 53.56 -8.99 3.09
N TYR A 713 52.87 -7.88 3.37
CA TYR A 713 53.50 -6.58 3.64
C TYR A 713 53.33 -6.08 5.07
N LYS A 714 52.80 -6.91 6.01
CA LYS A 714 52.68 -6.48 7.40
C LYS A 714 54.03 -6.21 8.04
N THR A 715 54.04 -5.20 8.90
CA THR A 715 55.09 -5.00 9.89
C THR A 715 55.02 -6.14 10.90
N LEU A 716 56.11 -6.89 11.06
CA LEU A 716 56.19 -7.97 12.03
C LEU A 716 56.34 -7.40 13.44
N VAL A 717 55.58 -7.94 14.39
CA VAL A 717 55.82 -7.72 15.82
C VAL A 717 57.11 -8.42 16.25
N GLN A 718 57.81 -7.86 17.23
CA GLN A 718 58.99 -8.51 17.79
C GLN A 718 58.62 -9.82 18.51
N PRO A 719 59.56 -10.77 18.69
CA PRO A 719 59.36 -11.96 19.50
C PRO A 719 58.77 -11.68 20.90
N LEU A 720 58.20 -12.70 21.54
CA LEU A 720 57.62 -12.58 22.88
C LEU A 720 58.65 -12.01 23.87
N PHE A 721 58.22 -11.08 24.70
CA PHE A 721 58.99 -10.38 25.73
C PHE A 721 60.07 -9.41 25.24
N GLU A 722 60.27 -9.27 23.93
CA GLU A 722 61.09 -8.20 23.36
C GLU A 722 60.28 -6.90 23.22
N ASN A 723 60.92 -5.75 23.47
CA ASN A 723 60.26 -4.45 23.35
C ASN A 723 59.94 -4.12 21.90
N GLU A 724 58.73 -3.63 21.64
CA GLU A 724 58.39 -3.07 20.34
C GLU A 724 59.05 -1.71 20.10
N PRO A 725 59.38 -1.37 18.84
CA PRO A 725 59.74 -0.01 18.46
C PRO A 725 58.55 0.96 18.70
N THR A 726 58.86 2.24 18.85
CA THR A 726 57.83 3.28 18.94
C THR A 726 57.12 3.47 17.60
N LEU A 727 55.86 3.95 17.61
CA LEU A 727 55.08 4.14 16.38
C LEU A 727 55.79 5.04 15.36
N ASP A 728 56.55 6.05 15.82
CA ASP A 728 57.30 6.97 14.97
C ASP A 728 58.52 6.33 14.29
N GLU A 729 59.00 5.20 14.81
CA GLU A 729 60.10 4.42 14.23
C GLU A 729 59.61 3.37 13.22
N ILE A 730 58.30 3.12 13.15
CA ILE A 730 57.71 2.12 12.26
C ILE A 730 57.31 2.79 10.94
N GLN A 731 57.92 2.33 9.85
CA GLN A 731 57.45 2.67 8.51
C GLN A 731 56.43 1.63 8.03
N PHE A 732 55.15 1.98 8.10
CA PHE A 732 54.08 1.16 7.56
C PHE A 732 54.07 1.20 6.03
N HIS A 733 53.67 0.09 5.40
CA HIS A 733 53.50 0.01 3.95
C HIS A 733 52.39 0.96 3.47
N ASP A 734 52.67 1.74 2.44
CA ASP A 734 51.76 2.73 1.85
C ASP A 734 51.82 2.77 0.31
N GLN A 735 52.47 1.77 -0.31
CA GLN A 735 52.57 1.70 -1.77
C GLN A 735 51.23 1.26 -2.36
N ILE A 736 50.83 1.91 -3.45
CA ILE A 736 49.59 1.62 -4.17
C ILE A 736 49.87 0.50 -5.18
N HIS A 737 49.12 -0.60 -5.10
CA HIS A 737 49.08 -1.64 -6.12
C HIS A 737 47.66 -1.68 -6.69
N ILE A 738 47.46 -1.48 -7.99
CA ILE A 738 46.11 -1.45 -8.56
C ILE A 738 45.81 -2.83 -9.15
N ASP A 739 44.69 -3.43 -8.75
CA ASP A 739 44.12 -4.55 -9.50
C ASP A 739 43.44 -4.01 -10.76
N GLU A 740 44.20 -3.93 -11.85
CA GLU A 740 43.75 -3.39 -13.14
C GLU A 740 42.52 -4.12 -13.67
N SER A 741 42.46 -5.45 -13.48
CA SER A 741 41.34 -6.26 -13.96
C SER A 741 40.04 -5.94 -13.22
N TYR A 742 40.13 -5.75 -11.91
CA TYR A 742 38.99 -5.40 -11.08
C TYR A 742 38.57 -3.94 -11.26
N LEU A 743 39.54 -3.04 -11.48
CA LEU A 743 39.24 -1.66 -11.85
C LEU A 743 38.44 -1.61 -13.16
N ASP A 744 38.89 -2.33 -14.20
CA ASP A 744 38.20 -2.36 -15.49
C ASP A 744 36.76 -2.90 -15.35
N GLU A 745 36.54 -3.95 -14.55
CA GLU A 745 35.20 -4.47 -14.21
C GLU A 745 34.30 -3.40 -13.56
N LEU A 746 34.83 -2.64 -12.60
CA LEU A 746 34.08 -1.55 -11.96
C LEU A 746 33.78 -0.41 -12.94
N LEU A 747 34.73 -0.08 -13.83
CA LEU A 747 34.57 0.98 -14.82
C LEU A 747 33.56 0.64 -15.90
N GLU A 748 33.37 -0.64 -16.25
CA GLU A 748 32.30 -1.07 -17.14
C GLU A 748 30.91 -0.69 -16.62
N THR A 749 30.71 -0.59 -15.30
CA THR A 749 29.42 -0.19 -14.72
C THR A 749 29.13 1.31 -14.81
N VAL A 750 30.14 2.12 -15.16
CA VAL A 750 30.09 3.59 -15.20
C VAL A 750 30.52 4.17 -16.55
N TYR A 751 30.52 3.36 -17.61
CA TYR A 751 30.93 3.79 -18.97
C TYR A 751 30.20 5.06 -19.44
N TYR A 752 28.93 5.22 -19.05
CA TYR A 752 28.08 6.34 -19.46
C TYR A 752 28.50 7.69 -18.86
N VAL A 753 29.34 7.70 -17.81
CA VAL A 753 29.72 8.92 -17.10
C VAL A 753 30.59 9.83 -17.98
N ASP A 754 31.33 9.28 -18.94
CA ASP A 754 32.17 10.06 -19.87
C ASP A 754 31.36 11.05 -20.71
N TYR A 755 30.11 10.71 -21.07
CA TYR A 755 29.22 11.57 -21.86
C TYR A 755 28.80 12.86 -21.15
N ILE A 756 28.98 12.97 -19.83
CA ILE A 756 28.74 14.20 -19.06
C ILE A 756 29.57 15.37 -19.62
N THR A 757 30.75 15.08 -20.16
CA THR A 757 31.66 16.08 -20.75
C THR A 757 31.12 16.73 -22.02
N LEU A 758 30.22 16.07 -22.77
CA LEU A 758 29.59 16.63 -23.96
C LEU A 758 28.43 17.57 -23.63
N LEU A 759 27.75 17.31 -22.50
CA LEU A 759 26.46 17.91 -22.17
C LEU A 759 26.48 19.45 -22.23
N PRO A 760 27.46 20.17 -21.62
CA PRO A 760 27.45 21.64 -21.68
C PRO A 760 27.66 22.18 -23.10
N LYS A 761 28.54 21.54 -23.90
CA LYS A 761 28.81 21.98 -25.27
C LYS A 761 27.57 21.77 -26.15
N TYR A 762 26.86 20.65 -26.00
CA TYR A 762 25.63 20.36 -26.74
C TYR A 762 24.46 21.28 -26.33
N ILE A 763 24.26 21.50 -25.03
CA ILE A 763 23.25 22.45 -24.55
C ILE A 763 23.57 23.87 -25.05
N SER A 764 24.84 24.30 -24.96
CA SER A 764 25.26 25.61 -25.45
C SER A 764 24.96 25.81 -26.93
N ALA A 765 25.18 24.78 -27.77
CA ALA A 765 24.86 24.82 -29.19
C ALA A 765 23.36 25.05 -29.45
N VAL A 766 22.48 24.37 -28.69
CA VAL A 766 21.03 24.58 -28.77
C VAL A 766 20.63 25.99 -28.33
N ILE A 767 21.08 26.43 -27.15
CA ILE A 767 20.67 27.73 -26.57
C ILE A 767 21.17 28.92 -27.40
N ASN A 768 22.33 28.79 -28.02
CA ASN A 768 22.90 29.82 -28.90
C ASN A 768 22.36 29.73 -30.34
N ASN A 769 21.35 28.90 -30.62
CA ASN A 769 20.77 28.66 -31.95
C ASN A 769 21.83 28.30 -33.02
N ASN A 770 22.85 27.53 -32.63
CA ASN A 770 23.92 27.10 -33.50
C ASN A 770 24.16 25.59 -33.34
N ILE A 771 23.12 24.81 -33.67
CA ILE A 771 23.12 23.35 -33.52
C ILE A 771 24.20 22.67 -34.37
N ASP A 772 24.57 23.28 -35.51
CA ASP A 772 25.59 22.76 -36.40
C ASP A 772 26.98 22.71 -35.76
N ASN A 773 27.27 23.55 -34.75
CA ASN A 773 28.52 23.48 -33.98
C ASN A 773 28.74 22.10 -33.32
N ILE A 774 27.69 21.30 -33.11
CA ILE A 774 27.83 19.94 -32.60
C ILE A 774 28.66 19.07 -33.55
N LYS A 775 28.60 19.33 -34.86
CA LYS A 775 29.41 18.62 -35.88
C LYS A 775 30.91 18.77 -35.62
N ASP A 776 31.33 19.93 -35.12
CA ASP A 776 32.74 20.27 -34.86
C ASP A 776 33.27 19.73 -33.53
N ILE A 777 32.40 19.31 -32.61
CA ILE A 777 32.81 18.74 -31.31
C ILE A 777 33.42 17.35 -31.55
N PRO A 778 34.69 17.06 -31.24
CA PRO A 778 35.28 15.75 -31.53
C PRO A 778 34.57 14.61 -30.76
N ILE A 779 34.69 13.39 -31.30
CA ILE A 779 34.28 12.17 -30.58
C ILE A 779 35.04 12.11 -29.26
N ILE A 780 34.36 11.74 -28.17
CA ILE A 780 34.97 11.60 -26.85
C ILE A 780 36.20 10.69 -26.95
N ASN A 781 37.31 11.20 -26.46
CA ASN A 781 38.53 10.45 -26.20
C ASN A 781 39.15 10.95 -24.89
N GLN A 782 40.23 10.31 -24.45
CA GLN A 782 40.89 10.64 -23.18
C GLN A 782 41.30 12.12 -23.10
N ASN A 783 41.85 12.68 -24.18
CA ASN A 783 42.28 14.08 -24.24
C ASN A 783 41.09 15.03 -24.08
N PHE A 784 39.99 14.77 -24.80
CA PHE A 784 38.78 15.58 -24.71
C PHE A 784 38.19 15.60 -23.28
N ILE A 785 38.17 14.45 -22.61
CA ILE A 785 37.69 14.35 -21.23
C ILE A 785 38.60 15.16 -20.31
N CYS A 786 39.93 14.97 -20.41
CA CYS A 786 40.89 15.69 -19.58
C CYS A 786 40.83 17.20 -19.80
N GLU A 787 40.73 17.66 -21.06
CA GLU A 787 40.57 19.08 -21.39
C GLU A 787 39.27 19.65 -20.80
N THR A 788 38.16 18.94 -20.94
CA THR A 788 36.84 19.43 -20.49
C THR A 788 36.72 19.43 -18.96
N LEU A 789 37.38 18.49 -18.29
CA LEU A 789 37.40 18.39 -16.83
C LEU A 789 38.59 19.12 -16.19
N GLU A 790 39.47 19.74 -16.99
CA GLU A 790 40.74 20.35 -16.54
C GLU A 790 41.65 19.39 -15.75
N ILE A 791 41.69 18.11 -16.13
CA ILE A 791 42.55 17.10 -15.52
C ILE A 791 43.92 17.16 -16.21
N ASN A 792 44.99 17.29 -15.43
CA ASN A 792 46.36 17.39 -15.91
C ASN A 792 47.16 16.09 -15.81
N TYR A 793 46.49 14.97 -15.54
CA TYR A 793 47.06 13.62 -15.46
C TYR A 793 46.17 12.60 -16.19
N ASP A 794 46.60 11.33 -16.21
CA ASP A 794 45.91 10.28 -16.95
C ASP A 794 44.46 10.02 -16.47
N ILE A 795 43.55 9.80 -17.41
CA ILE A 795 42.13 9.61 -17.14
C ILE A 795 41.83 8.29 -16.41
N LYS A 796 42.58 7.21 -16.67
CA LYS A 796 42.40 5.92 -15.97
C LYS A 796 42.72 6.10 -14.50
N THR A 797 43.78 6.85 -14.20
CA THR A 797 44.18 7.23 -12.84
C THR A 797 43.12 8.11 -12.15
N PHE A 798 42.53 9.08 -12.87
CA PHE A 798 41.42 9.90 -12.34
C PHE A 798 40.19 9.04 -12.01
N LYS A 799 39.81 8.13 -12.92
CA LYS A 799 38.71 7.17 -12.72
C LYS A 799 38.96 6.27 -11.51
N PHE A 800 40.18 5.74 -11.35
CA PHE A 800 40.60 4.99 -10.18
C PHE A 800 40.37 5.77 -8.88
N TYR A 801 40.83 7.02 -8.80
CA TYR A 801 40.61 7.84 -7.60
C TYR A 801 39.13 8.13 -7.33
N ASN A 802 38.29 8.26 -8.36
CA ASN A 802 36.84 8.40 -8.18
C ASN A 802 36.22 7.14 -7.56
N VAL A 803 36.62 5.94 -8.02
CA VAL A 803 36.14 4.67 -7.45
C VAL A 803 36.62 4.52 -6.00
N VAL A 804 37.89 4.81 -5.71
CA VAL A 804 38.42 4.77 -4.34
C VAL A 804 37.66 5.74 -3.44
N GLN A 805 37.45 6.99 -3.87
CA GLN A 805 36.68 7.98 -3.11
C GLN A 805 35.21 7.53 -2.93
N ALA A 806 34.62 6.82 -3.91
CA ALA A 806 33.27 6.28 -3.75
C ALA A 806 33.18 5.18 -2.67
N LEU A 807 34.20 4.34 -2.56
CA LEU A 807 34.28 3.26 -1.57
C LEU A 807 34.70 3.75 -0.17
N LEU A 808 35.50 4.82 -0.08
CA LEU A 808 35.88 5.45 1.19
C LEU A 808 34.71 6.21 1.85
N PHE A 809 33.85 6.83 1.04
CA PHE A 809 32.76 7.69 1.53
C PHE A 809 31.39 7.11 1.15
N THR A 810 31.02 5.98 1.77
CA THR A 810 29.83 5.17 1.44
C THR A 810 28.48 5.87 1.69
N SER A 811 28.46 6.90 2.54
CA SER A 811 27.23 7.60 2.96
C SER A 811 27.17 9.06 2.49
N LYS A 812 25.95 9.63 2.41
CA LYS A 812 25.78 11.07 2.15
C LYS A 812 26.43 11.92 3.25
N ALA A 813 26.31 11.50 4.51
CA ALA A 813 26.84 12.22 5.68
C ALA A 813 28.37 12.26 5.72
N SER A 814 29.05 11.24 5.19
CA SER A 814 30.51 11.21 5.06
C SER A 814 31.01 12.10 3.92
N ARG A 815 30.19 12.36 2.90
CA ARG A 815 30.56 13.16 1.71
C ARG A 815 30.24 14.64 1.81
N VAL A 816 29.20 14.99 2.56
CA VAL A 816 28.58 16.33 2.48
C VAL A 816 28.36 16.92 3.87
N ASN A 817 28.67 18.20 4.01
CA ASN A 817 28.23 19.05 5.10
C ASN A 817 27.06 19.90 4.61
N SER A 818 25.84 19.40 4.82
CA SER A 818 24.62 20.04 4.33
C SER A 818 24.33 21.39 5.01
N ASP A 819 24.74 21.55 6.27
CA ASP A 819 24.50 22.79 7.04
C ASP A 819 25.31 23.97 6.49
N ASN A 820 26.50 23.69 5.97
CA ASN A 820 27.40 24.70 5.42
C ASN A 820 27.47 24.72 3.88
N GLU A 821 26.63 23.93 3.19
CA GLU A 821 26.64 23.80 1.72
C GLU A 821 28.02 23.47 1.14
N LYS A 822 28.77 22.56 1.80
CA LYS A 822 30.14 22.19 1.41
C LYS A 822 30.32 20.68 1.28
N MET A 823 31.20 20.26 0.38
CA MET A 823 31.66 18.87 0.34
C MET A 823 32.68 18.62 1.47
N LYS A 824 32.80 17.37 1.91
CA LYS A 824 33.86 16.89 2.83
C LYS A 824 34.98 16.16 2.10
N ILE A 825 34.78 15.91 0.81
CA ILE A 825 35.69 15.19 -0.07
C ILE A 825 36.50 16.18 -0.90
N ILE A 826 37.74 15.80 -1.19
CA ILE A 826 38.65 16.59 -2.03
C ILE A 826 38.18 16.62 -3.49
N ASP A 827 38.50 17.70 -4.20
CA ASP A 827 38.46 17.71 -5.67
C ASP A 827 39.63 16.87 -6.18
N LEU A 828 39.34 15.94 -7.09
CA LEU A 828 40.34 15.00 -7.61
C LEU A 828 41.22 15.62 -8.71
N ILE A 829 41.10 16.92 -8.97
CA ILE A 829 42.03 17.64 -9.86
C ILE A 829 43.48 17.63 -9.34
N ASP A 830 43.69 17.62 -8.01
CA ASP A 830 45.04 17.51 -7.42
C ASP A 830 45.43 16.03 -7.25
N GLU A 831 46.21 15.52 -8.22
CA GLU A 831 46.72 14.15 -8.20
C GLU A 831 47.48 13.82 -6.91
N LYS A 832 48.23 14.78 -6.33
CA LYS A 832 49.02 14.53 -5.12
C LYS A 832 48.11 14.33 -3.92
N ALA A 833 47.07 15.14 -3.79
CA ALA A 833 46.07 14.98 -2.74
C ALA A 833 45.28 13.67 -2.90
N ALA A 834 44.88 13.33 -4.13
CA ALA A 834 44.19 12.08 -4.44
C ALA A 834 45.05 10.85 -4.13
N LYS A 835 46.33 10.86 -4.54
CA LYS A 835 47.30 9.80 -4.21
C LYS A 835 47.46 9.64 -2.70
N LYS A 836 47.65 10.76 -1.99
CA LYS A 836 47.80 10.76 -0.53
C LYS A 836 46.59 10.16 0.18
N MET A 837 45.36 10.44 -0.30
CA MET A 837 44.13 9.82 0.23
C MET A 837 44.18 8.28 0.16
N VAL A 838 44.67 7.71 -0.94
CA VAL A 838 44.82 6.25 -1.07
C VAL A 838 45.92 5.72 -0.15
N GLN A 839 47.08 6.38 -0.12
CA GLN A 839 48.22 6.00 0.73
C GLN A 839 47.86 6.03 2.22
N ASP A 840 47.11 7.06 2.65
CA ASP A 840 46.63 7.20 4.03
C ASP A 840 45.70 6.05 4.43
N TYR A 841 44.84 5.59 3.50
CA TYR A 841 44.01 4.42 3.73
C TYR A 841 44.86 3.16 3.90
N ILE A 842 45.77 2.86 2.96
CA ILE A 842 46.64 1.68 2.99
C ILE A 842 47.45 1.65 4.30
N ARG A 843 48.13 2.75 4.61
CA ARG A 843 48.92 2.92 5.84
C ARG A 843 48.09 2.61 7.08
N LYS A 844 46.88 3.17 7.18
CA LYS A 844 45.98 2.94 8.32
C LYS A 844 45.52 1.47 8.43
N ARG A 845 45.38 0.76 7.31
CA ARG A 845 45.07 -0.68 7.34
C ARG A 845 46.22 -1.50 7.94
N PHE A 846 47.46 -1.20 7.56
CA PHE A 846 48.64 -1.85 8.15
C PHE A 846 48.86 -1.47 9.62
N GLU A 847 48.62 -0.22 10.00
CA GLU A 847 48.67 0.23 11.40
C GLU A 847 47.66 -0.55 12.27
N ASN A 848 46.42 -0.69 11.79
CA ASN A 848 45.38 -1.46 12.49
C ASN A 848 45.73 -2.96 12.58
N GLN A 849 46.33 -3.53 11.52
CA GLN A 849 46.79 -4.91 11.54
C GLN A 849 47.92 -5.10 12.56
N TYR A 850 48.88 -4.19 12.62
CA TYR A 850 49.96 -4.21 13.60
C TYR A 850 49.43 -4.09 15.03
N ALA A 851 48.46 -3.20 15.28
CA ALA A 851 47.81 -3.09 16.58
C ALA A 851 47.08 -4.40 16.98
N THR A 852 46.46 -5.08 16.01
CA THR A 852 45.82 -6.38 16.22
C THR A 852 46.84 -7.46 16.56
N ASP A 853 47.95 -7.52 15.82
CA ASP A 853 49.04 -8.48 16.05
C ASP A 853 49.72 -8.21 17.42
N LEU A 854 49.87 -6.95 17.82
CA LEU A 854 50.38 -6.56 19.13
C LEU A 854 49.46 -7.00 20.27
N ALA A 855 48.13 -6.88 20.09
CA ALA A 855 47.17 -7.39 21.05
C ALA A 855 47.19 -8.93 21.14
N VAL A 856 47.49 -9.64 20.04
CA VAL A 856 47.72 -11.09 20.04
C VAL A 856 49.02 -11.44 20.76
N LYS A 857 50.11 -10.71 20.51
CA LYS A 857 51.39 -10.85 21.23
C LYS A 857 51.20 -10.67 22.74
N GLY A 858 50.60 -9.56 23.18
CA GLY A 858 50.37 -9.29 24.61
C GLY A 858 49.48 -10.32 25.30
N ARG A 859 48.54 -10.95 24.58
CA ARG A 859 47.77 -12.10 25.10
C ARG A 859 48.63 -13.35 25.23
N SER A 860 49.50 -13.61 24.26
CA SER A 860 50.41 -14.76 24.25
C SER A 860 51.47 -14.68 25.35
N GLU A 861 52.08 -13.51 25.54
CA GLU A 861 53.05 -13.26 26.62
C GLU A 861 52.43 -13.47 28.00
N ARG A 862 51.20 -12.98 28.20
CA ARG A 862 50.45 -13.22 29.44
C ARG A 862 50.14 -14.70 29.64
N ALA A 863 49.74 -15.41 28.59
CA ALA A 863 49.47 -16.85 28.68
C ALA A 863 50.72 -17.64 29.04
N GLU A 864 51.88 -17.30 28.47
CA GLU A 864 53.15 -17.94 28.83
C GLU A 864 53.57 -17.63 30.28
N LEU A 865 53.43 -16.37 30.72
CA LEU A 865 53.68 -16.01 32.12
C LEU A 865 52.71 -16.69 33.10
N VAL A 866 51.47 -16.96 32.69
CA VAL A 866 50.52 -17.75 33.49
C VAL A 866 51.08 -19.14 33.73
N VAL A 867 51.51 -19.83 32.67
CA VAL A 867 52.07 -21.18 32.77
C VAL A 867 53.31 -21.17 33.68
N GLN A 868 54.21 -20.19 33.49
CA GLN A 868 55.41 -20.04 34.34
C GLN A 868 55.06 -19.75 35.80
N LEU A 869 54.12 -18.84 36.07
CA LEU A 869 53.70 -18.46 37.43
C LEU A 869 53.06 -19.64 38.15
N VAL A 870 52.11 -20.33 37.49
CA VAL A 870 51.46 -21.51 38.06
C VAL A 870 52.50 -22.60 38.34
N GLN A 871 53.43 -22.83 37.41
CA GLN A 871 54.50 -23.81 37.59
C GLN A 871 55.43 -23.45 38.76
N ALA A 872 55.81 -22.17 38.89
CA ALA A 872 56.64 -21.69 39.99
C ALA A 872 55.92 -21.84 41.34
N ILE A 873 54.62 -21.51 41.42
CA ILE A 873 53.82 -21.68 42.65
C ILE A 873 53.80 -23.16 43.07
N ILE A 874 53.49 -24.08 42.16
CA ILE A 874 53.39 -25.51 42.51
C ILE A 874 54.74 -26.18 42.79
N GLN A 875 55.85 -25.65 42.25
CA GLN A 875 57.20 -26.17 42.47
C GLN A 875 57.94 -25.51 43.65
N SER A 876 57.37 -24.46 44.24
CA SER A 876 57.95 -23.76 45.39
C SER A 876 58.35 -24.71 46.52
N ARG A 877 59.58 -24.56 47.01
CA ARG A 877 60.15 -25.46 48.03
C ARG A 877 59.99 -24.88 49.43
N ASP A 878 59.94 -23.56 49.55
CA ASP A 878 59.77 -22.86 50.82
C ASP A 878 58.48 -22.02 50.88
N HIS A 879 58.10 -21.63 52.10
CA HIS A 879 56.77 -21.08 52.37
C HIS A 879 56.72 -19.64 51.92
N ASN A 880 57.81 -18.92 52.14
CA ASN A 880 57.92 -17.51 51.85
C ASN A 880 58.00 -17.28 50.34
N GLU A 881 58.67 -18.17 49.60
CA GLU A 881 58.69 -18.21 48.13
C GLU A 881 57.28 -18.43 47.57
N MET A 882 56.55 -19.43 48.07
CA MET A 882 55.15 -19.68 47.69
C MET A 882 54.27 -18.44 47.92
N ILE A 883 54.33 -17.85 49.12
CA ILE A 883 53.55 -16.66 49.49
C ILE A 883 53.92 -15.47 48.59
N LYS A 884 55.22 -15.25 48.36
CA LYS A 884 55.72 -14.19 47.46
C LYS A 884 55.20 -14.38 46.04
N LEU A 885 55.23 -15.59 45.49
CA LEU A 885 54.72 -15.87 44.14
C LEU A 885 53.20 -15.71 44.05
N MET A 886 52.44 -16.14 45.06
CA MET A 886 50.98 -15.96 45.07
C MET A 886 50.56 -14.50 45.24
N ARG A 887 51.31 -13.72 46.03
CA ARG A 887 51.00 -12.31 46.33
C ARG A 887 51.53 -11.35 45.27
N ASP A 888 52.80 -11.48 44.96
CA ASP A 888 53.56 -10.53 44.13
C ASP A 888 53.68 -11.03 42.67
N GLY A 889 53.28 -12.28 42.37
CA GLY A 889 53.26 -12.79 41.00
C GLY A 889 54.65 -12.95 40.36
N LEU A 890 54.68 -12.87 39.03
CA LEU A 890 55.90 -12.83 38.22
C LEU A 890 55.94 -11.55 37.38
N THR A 891 57.15 -11.02 37.22
CA THR A 891 57.45 -9.92 36.31
C THR A 891 58.50 -10.38 35.30
N HIS A 892 58.20 -10.23 34.01
CA HIS A 892 59.16 -10.44 32.94
C HIS A 892 59.15 -9.20 32.03
N GLY A 893 60.28 -8.49 31.98
CA GLY A 893 60.36 -7.19 31.32
C GLY A 893 59.37 -6.19 31.92
N LYS A 894 58.48 -5.64 31.08
CA LYS A 894 57.43 -4.69 31.48
C LYS A 894 56.12 -5.37 31.91
N ILE A 895 56.00 -6.69 31.75
CA ILE A 895 54.75 -7.41 31.97
C ILE A 895 54.77 -8.01 33.37
N HIS A 896 53.80 -7.59 34.17
CA HIS A 896 53.57 -8.11 35.51
C HIS A 896 52.27 -8.92 35.52
N LEU A 897 52.33 -10.13 36.08
CA LEU A 897 51.19 -11.03 36.19
C LEU A 897 51.11 -11.60 37.62
N ALA A 898 49.94 -11.46 38.24
CA ALA A 898 49.63 -12.05 39.54
C ALA A 898 48.21 -12.65 39.56
N ILE A 899 48.02 -13.74 40.29
CA ILE A 899 46.69 -14.36 40.51
C ILE A 899 46.03 -13.67 41.71
N THR A 900 45.49 -12.47 41.48
CA THR A 900 44.95 -11.63 42.55
C THR A 900 43.57 -12.08 43.06
N ASN A 901 42.78 -12.83 42.29
CA ASN A 901 41.49 -13.40 42.68
C ASN A 901 41.06 -14.55 41.75
N SER A 902 39.86 -15.10 41.97
CA SER A 902 39.33 -16.24 41.18
C SER A 902 39.05 -15.93 39.71
N SER A 903 39.00 -14.66 39.31
CA SER A 903 38.83 -14.23 37.91
C SER A 903 40.16 -13.95 37.21
N SER A 904 41.29 -14.01 37.93
CA SER A 904 42.61 -13.79 37.36
C SER A 904 43.00 -14.92 36.40
N LEU A 905 43.73 -14.56 35.33
CA LEU A 905 44.34 -15.54 34.43
C LEU A 905 45.27 -16.46 35.25
N GLY A 906 45.16 -17.77 35.04
CA GLY A 906 45.93 -18.79 35.78
C GLY A 906 45.23 -19.39 37.01
N PHE A 907 44.16 -18.79 37.53
CA PHE A 907 43.42 -19.34 38.68
C PHE A 907 42.91 -20.76 38.42
N ILE A 908 42.24 -20.97 37.29
CA ILE A 908 41.67 -22.28 36.92
C ILE A 908 42.78 -23.32 36.75
N GLU A 909 43.87 -22.94 36.07
CA GLU A 909 45.01 -23.84 35.86
C GLU A 909 45.65 -24.24 37.19
N LEU A 910 45.91 -23.29 38.09
CA LEU A 910 46.42 -23.54 39.43
C LEU A 910 45.50 -24.46 40.23
N LYS A 911 44.19 -24.17 40.25
CA LYS A 911 43.18 -25.01 40.91
C LYS A 911 43.23 -26.45 40.38
N ASN A 912 43.23 -26.63 39.06
CA ASN A 912 43.22 -27.94 38.43
C ASN A 912 44.49 -28.74 38.75
N LYS A 913 45.67 -28.11 38.71
CA LYS A 913 46.93 -28.76 39.09
C LYS A 913 46.92 -29.17 40.58
N LEU A 914 46.41 -28.30 41.47
CA LEU A 914 46.31 -28.61 42.90
C LEU A 914 45.33 -29.77 43.22
N LEU A 915 44.30 -29.97 42.40
CA LEU A 915 43.33 -31.05 42.55
C LEU A 915 43.76 -32.36 41.84
N ASN A 916 44.69 -32.31 40.89
CA ASN A 916 45.15 -33.50 40.17
C ASN A 916 46.19 -34.28 41.00
N LEU A 917 45.83 -35.42 41.59
CA LEU A 917 46.74 -36.23 42.43
C LEU A 917 47.94 -36.83 41.67
N ASN A 918 47.90 -36.89 40.33
CA ASN A 918 49.02 -37.40 39.53
C ASN A 918 50.20 -36.40 39.46
N GLU A 919 49.96 -35.11 39.76
CA GLU A 919 51.00 -34.09 39.79
C GLU A 919 51.87 -34.21 41.05
N LYS A 920 53.20 -34.14 40.91
CA LYS A 920 54.10 -34.13 42.08
C LYS A 920 54.32 -32.70 42.56
N ILE A 921 53.50 -32.28 43.53
CA ILE A 921 53.51 -30.92 44.10
C ILE A 921 54.09 -30.98 45.52
N PRO A 922 55.33 -30.52 45.78
CA PRO A 922 56.02 -30.68 47.06
C PRO A 922 55.24 -30.19 48.27
N ARG A 923 54.53 -29.06 48.12
CA ARG A 923 53.81 -28.39 49.21
C ARG A 923 52.32 -28.26 48.94
N ARG A 924 51.74 -29.25 48.27
CA ARG A 924 50.33 -29.24 47.83
C ARG A 924 49.37 -28.76 48.89
N LEU A 925 49.45 -29.32 50.10
CA LEU A 925 48.53 -29.00 51.19
C LEU A 925 48.71 -27.56 51.69
N ASP A 926 49.94 -27.05 51.73
CA ASP A 926 50.21 -25.66 52.13
C ASP A 926 49.69 -24.67 51.09
N ILE A 927 49.90 -24.97 49.81
CA ILE A 927 49.37 -24.16 48.72
C ILE A 927 47.85 -24.18 48.76
N ILE A 928 47.21 -25.35 48.94
CA ILE A 928 45.75 -25.44 49.05
C ILE A 928 45.23 -24.67 50.27
N LYS A 929 45.92 -24.69 51.41
CA LYS A 929 45.54 -23.91 52.60
C LYS A 929 45.51 -22.41 52.30
N VAL A 930 46.61 -21.88 51.75
CA VAL A 930 46.70 -20.46 51.39
C VAL A 930 45.73 -20.12 50.25
N PHE A 931 45.54 -21.03 49.30
CA PHE A 931 44.56 -20.92 48.23
C PHE A 931 43.15 -20.79 48.83
N LEU A 932 42.69 -21.73 49.65
CA LEU A 932 41.35 -21.69 50.23
C LEU A 932 41.12 -20.52 51.19
N LEU A 933 42.13 -20.11 51.96
CA LEU A 933 41.98 -19.09 53.01
C LEU A 933 42.30 -17.66 52.55
N GLY A 934 43.02 -17.48 51.43
CA GLY A 934 43.47 -16.18 50.95
C GLY A 934 44.63 -15.56 51.74
N ARG A 935 45.10 -16.21 52.80
CA ARG A 935 46.00 -15.64 53.83
C ARG A 935 47.16 -16.54 54.22
N ASP A 936 48.21 -15.94 54.79
CA ASP A 936 49.34 -16.66 55.35
C ASP A 936 49.00 -17.17 56.76
N TYR A 937 48.64 -18.45 56.85
CA TYR A 937 48.31 -19.09 58.12
C TYR A 937 49.52 -19.33 59.04
N LYS A 938 50.77 -19.16 58.56
CA LYS A 938 52.00 -19.34 59.37
C LYS A 938 52.56 -18.02 59.90
N ASN A 939 52.48 -16.93 59.12
CA ASN A 939 53.06 -15.64 59.49
C ASN A 939 51.99 -14.54 59.52
N ASN A 940 51.55 -14.15 60.73
CA ASN A 940 50.74 -12.96 60.99
C ASN A 940 49.39 -12.82 60.27
N ASP A 941 48.86 -13.88 59.64
CA ASP A 941 47.55 -13.86 58.96
C ASP A 941 47.43 -12.81 57.83
N GLU A 942 48.57 -12.49 57.21
CA GLU A 942 48.68 -11.47 56.16
C GLU A 942 47.92 -11.86 54.89
N HIS A 943 47.47 -10.86 54.12
CA HIS A 943 46.77 -11.06 52.86
C HIS A 943 47.74 -11.56 51.79
N VAL A 944 47.44 -12.71 51.19
CA VAL A 944 48.28 -13.32 50.15
C VAL A 944 47.62 -13.13 48.79
N TRP A 945 46.35 -13.51 48.67
CA TRP A 945 45.60 -13.34 47.43
C TRP A 945 44.11 -13.21 47.74
N ASN A 946 43.28 -12.89 46.74
CA ASN A 946 41.84 -12.68 46.90
C ASN A 946 41.47 -11.64 47.99
N ASN A 947 42.33 -10.64 48.20
CA ASN A 947 42.24 -9.66 49.29
C ASN A 947 42.16 -10.28 50.70
N GLY A 948 42.70 -11.48 50.90
CA GLY A 948 42.59 -12.20 52.17
C GLY A 948 41.22 -12.82 52.42
N ASN A 949 40.33 -12.84 51.42
CA ASN A 949 39.06 -13.56 51.50
C ASN A 949 39.26 -15.04 51.19
N VAL A 950 38.45 -15.88 51.83
CA VAL A 950 38.37 -17.29 51.48
C VAL A 950 37.92 -17.48 50.03
N LEU A 951 38.37 -18.56 49.39
CA LEU A 951 37.92 -18.91 48.06
C LEU A 951 36.50 -19.48 48.10
N PHE A 952 35.52 -18.66 47.73
CA PHE A 952 34.14 -19.11 47.65
C PHE A 952 33.97 -20.17 46.54
N THR A 953 33.78 -21.43 46.94
CA THR A 953 33.60 -22.54 46.00
C THR A 953 32.50 -23.49 46.46
N SER A 954 31.62 -23.90 45.54
CA SER A 954 30.55 -24.86 45.81
C SER A 954 31.06 -26.27 46.11
N ASN A 955 32.31 -26.58 45.74
CA ASN A 955 32.88 -27.93 45.76
C ASN A 955 34.06 -28.03 46.75
N LEU A 956 33.86 -27.66 48.00
CA LEU A 956 34.87 -27.88 49.05
C LEU A 956 35.27 -29.35 49.17
N GLY A 957 34.34 -30.27 48.88
CA GLY A 957 34.58 -31.71 48.89
C GLY A 957 35.69 -32.17 47.94
N ASP A 958 35.99 -31.43 46.87
CA ASP A 958 37.11 -31.79 45.98
C ASP A 958 38.47 -31.53 46.64
N PHE A 959 38.57 -30.51 47.49
CA PHE A 959 39.77 -30.27 48.29
C PHE A 959 39.85 -31.22 49.48
N GLU A 960 38.73 -31.53 50.12
CA GLU A 960 38.64 -32.54 51.19
C GLU A 960 39.21 -33.89 50.75
N LYS A 961 38.83 -34.37 49.55
CA LYS A 961 39.35 -35.62 48.98
C LYS A 961 40.88 -35.64 48.93
N ILE A 962 41.53 -34.52 48.61
CA ILE A 962 43.00 -34.44 48.58
C ILE A 962 43.60 -34.65 49.97
N PHE A 963 43.07 -33.95 50.98
CA PHE A 963 43.54 -34.10 52.37
C PHE A 963 43.30 -35.51 52.91
N VAL A 964 42.12 -36.08 52.66
CA VAL A 964 41.76 -37.44 53.12
C VAL A 964 42.64 -38.49 52.43
N THR A 965 42.80 -38.40 51.10
CA THR A 965 43.61 -39.36 50.33
C THR A 965 45.09 -39.34 50.74
N LEU A 966 45.60 -38.16 51.13
CA LEU A 966 46.98 -38.01 51.60
C LEU A 966 47.17 -38.29 53.11
N GLY A 967 46.11 -38.68 53.84
CA GLY A 967 46.19 -39.04 55.27
C GLY A 967 46.11 -37.86 56.25
N PHE A 968 45.64 -36.69 55.81
CA PHE A 968 45.59 -35.43 56.57
C PHE A 968 44.16 -34.98 56.91
N ALA A 969 43.24 -35.91 57.18
CA ALA A 969 41.84 -35.59 57.50
C ALA A 969 41.68 -34.64 58.71
N ASN A 970 42.49 -34.82 59.76
CA ASN A 970 42.46 -33.92 60.93
C ASN A 970 42.89 -32.49 60.60
N GLU A 971 43.80 -32.31 59.64
CA GLU A 971 44.22 -30.99 59.18
C GLU A 971 43.15 -30.34 58.30
N TRP A 972 42.40 -31.13 57.52
CA TRP A 972 41.24 -30.63 56.79
C TRP A 972 40.18 -30.04 57.71
N GLU A 973 39.83 -30.71 58.81
CA GLU A 973 38.84 -30.18 59.75
C GLU A 973 39.28 -28.83 60.35
N LYS A 974 40.58 -28.62 60.59
CA LYS A 974 41.12 -27.30 61.00
C LYS A 974 40.96 -26.24 59.91
N VAL A 975 41.28 -26.59 58.67
CA VAL A 975 41.14 -25.68 57.52
C VAL A 975 39.68 -25.35 57.25
N LYS A 976 38.79 -26.33 57.34
CA LYS A 976 37.34 -26.18 57.20
C LYS A 976 36.76 -25.31 58.30
N ALA A 977 37.18 -25.49 59.56
CA ALA A 977 36.78 -24.64 60.66
C ALA A 977 37.21 -23.18 60.44
N GLU A 978 38.47 -22.94 60.04
CA GLU A 978 38.96 -21.60 59.71
C GLU A 978 38.28 -21.01 58.46
N TYR A 979 38.02 -21.83 57.43
CA TYR A 979 37.27 -21.43 56.24
C TYR A 979 35.86 -20.97 56.61
N MET A 980 35.13 -21.75 57.41
CA MET A 980 33.77 -21.42 57.84
C MET A 980 33.74 -20.18 58.73
N LYS A 981 34.69 -20.04 59.66
CA LYS A 981 34.85 -18.86 60.50
C LYS A 981 35.06 -17.58 59.69
N ARG A 982 35.73 -17.69 58.55
CA ARG A 982 36.13 -16.57 57.69
C ARG A 982 35.30 -16.45 56.41
N ASN A 983 34.24 -17.25 56.26
CA ASN A 983 33.35 -17.24 55.10
C ASN A 983 32.40 -16.03 55.11
N LEU A 984 32.96 -14.85 55.37
CA LEU A 984 32.31 -13.55 55.29
C LEU A 984 33.04 -12.78 54.19
N HIS A 985 32.30 -12.40 53.15
CA HIS A 985 32.85 -11.58 52.07
C HIS A 985 33.21 -10.20 52.61
N ILE A 986 34.51 -9.87 52.57
CA ILE A 986 35.02 -8.54 52.90
C ILE A 986 34.94 -7.67 51.63
N TYR A 987 34.14 -6.61 51.70
CA TYR A 987 34.03 -5.59 50.66
C TYR A 987 35.32 -4.74 50.58
N ARG A 988 35.55 -4.10 49.44
CA ARG A 988 36.58 -3.06 49.30
C ARG A 988 36.21 -1.86 50.20
N ASP A 989 37.18 -1.02 50.55
CA ASP A 989 36.91 0.19 51.34
C ASP A 989 35.86 1.08 50.66
N GLY A 990 34.79 1.40 51.41
CA GLY A 990 33.60 2.12 50.93
C GLY A 990 32.37 1.24 50.69
N PHE A 991 31.27 1.87 50.25
CA PHE A 991 30.04 1.18 49.86
C PHE A 991 30.05 0.88 48.36
N ASN A 992 29.53 -0.27 47.96
CA ASN A 992 29.31 -0.60 46.55
C ASN A 992 28.08 0.17 45.98
N ARG A 993 27.81 0.03 44.68
CA ARG A 993 26.66 0.67 44.00
C ARG A 993 25.27 0.31 44.56
N HIS A 994 25.20 -0.71 45.42
CA HIS A 994 23.98 -1.16 46.09
C HIS A 994 23.95 -0.73 47.58
N GLY A 995 24.90 0.11 48.02
CA GLY A 995 24.97 0.61 49.39
C GLY A 995 25.51 -0.38 50.41
N HIS A 996 26.21 -1.44 49.99
CA HIS A 996 26.80 -2.45 50.90
C HIS A 996 28.31 -2.26 51.06
N GLY A 997 28.81 -2.42 52.28
CA GLY A 997 30.22 -2.32 52.65
C GLY A 997 30.50 -3.15 53.89
N ASN A 998 31.72 -3.11 54.41
CA ASN A 998 32.10 -3.92 55.59
C ASN A 998 31.29 -3.60 56.85
N THR A 999 30.70 -2.40 56.94
CA THR A 999 29.80 -1.99 58.03
C THR A 999 28.31 -2.22 57.75
N LYS A 1000 27.93 -2.59 56.51
CA LYS A 1000 26.56 -2.94 56.07
C LYS A 1000 26.60 -4.13 55.08
N PRO A 1001 27.05 -5.32 55.50
CA PRO A 1001 27.22 -6.47 54.62
C PRO A 1001 25.87 -7.08 54.20
N SER A 1002 25.70 -7.44 52.92
CA SER A 1002 24.47 -8.08 52.46
C SER A 1002 24.40 -9.56 52.87
N TYR A 1003 23.22 -10.18 52.80
CA TYR A 1003 23.03 -11.63 53.05
C TYR A 1003 23.95 -12.49 52.17
N TRP A 1004 24.29 -12.00 50.97
CA TRP A 1004 25.26 -12.65 50.08
C TRP A 1004 26.67 -12.60 50.64
N ALA A 1005 27.05 -11.52 51.32
CA ALA A 1005 28.34 -11.44 52.01
C ALA A 1005 28.45 -12.41 53.17
N TYR A 1006 27.34 -12.84 53.76
CA TYR A 1006 27.30 -13.92 54.74
C TYR A 1006 27.34 -15.32 54.11
N GLY A 1007 27.48 -15.42 52.78
CA GLY A 1007 27.57 -16.68 52.05
C GLY A 1007 26.23 -17.29 51.61
N PHE A 1008 25.13 -16.55 51.73
CA PHE A 1008 23.79 -17.04 51.38
C PHE A 1008 23.37 -16.58 49.99
N MET A 1009 22.86 -17.50 49.17
CA MET A 1009 22.45 -17.17 47.79
C MET A 1009 21.16 -16.36 47.73
N THR A 1010 20.30 -16.46 48.75
CA THR A 1010 19.04 -15.71 48.82
C THR A 1010 18.81 -15.18 50.24
N LEU A 1011 18.02 -14.11 50.35
CA LEU A 1011 17.60 -13.56 51.64
C LEU A 1011 16.78 -14.58 52.45
N GLN A 1012 16.03 -15.44 51.78
CA GLN A 1012 15.26 -16.52 52.40
C GLN A 1012 16.19 -17.57 53.04
N LEU A 1013 17.23 -17.99 52.32
CA LEU A 1013 18.27 -18.88 52.86
C LEU A 1013 18.96 -18.28 54.09
N TYR A 1014 19.23 -16.98 54.09
CA TYR A 1014 19.77 -16.29 55.27
C TYR A 1014 18.79 -16.34 56.45
N LYS A 1015 17.52 -15.97 56.22
CA LYS A 1015 16.46 -16.01 57.25
C LYS A 1015 16.31 -17.38 57.90
N ASP A 1016 16.33 -18.44 57.09
CA ASP A 1016 16.07 -19.80 57.57
C ASP A 1016 17.25 -20.39 58.36
N ASN A 1017 18.44 -19.78 58.28
CA ASN A 1017 19.68 -20.31 58.84
C ASN A 1017 20.33 -19.41 59.91
N VAL A 1018 19.76 -18.23 60.20
CA VAL A 1018 20.23 -17.37 61.30
C VAL A 1018 19.17 -17.27 62.40
N PRO A 1019 19.57 -17.04 63.67
CA PRO A 1019 18.64 -16.79 64.76
C PRO A 1019 17.66 -15.63 64.45
N ALA A 1020 16.45 -15.72 64.98
CA ALA A 1020 15.36 -14.79 64.65
C ALA A 1020 15.67 -13.32 65.02
N ASP A 1021 16.37 -13.12 66.13
CA ASP A 1021 16.87 -11.82 66.60
C ASP A 1021 17.93 -11.23 65.65
N VAL A 1022 18.85 -12.05 65.15
CA VAL A 1022 19.87 -11.65 64.16
C VAL A 1022 19.20 -11.25 62.83
N PHE A 1023 18.16 -11.97 62.41
CA PHE A 1023 17.41 -11.62 61.21
C PHE A 1023 16.61 -10.32 61.41
N GLU A 1024 16.01 -10.10 62.58
CA GLU A 1024 15.29 -8.87 62.89
C GLU A 1024 16.20 -7.64 62.86
N GLU A 1025 17.41 -7.75 63.41
CA GLU A 1025 18.44 -6.71 63.34
C GLU A 1025 18.90 -6.46 61.90
N TYR A 1026 19.10 -7.54 61.12
CA TYR A 1026 19.40 -7.44 59.69
C TYR A 1026 18.28 -6.69 58.93
N CYS A 1027 17.01 -6.98 59.23
CA CYS A 1027 15.86 -6.29 58.65
C CYS A 1027 15.82 -4.80 59.00
N LYS A 1028 16.24 -4.40 60.21
CA LYS A 1028 16.33 -2.98 60.63
C LYS A 1028 17.39 -2.24 59.81
N ILE A 1029 18.56 -2.85 59.61
CA ILE A 1029 19.69 -2.25 58.89
C ILE A 1029 19.44 -2.20 57.37
N HIS A 1030 18.81 -3.23 56.80
CA HIS A 1030 18.60 -3.40 55.36
C HIS A 1030 17.16 -3.14 54.89
N HIS A 1031 16.36 -2.37 55.65
CA HIS A 1031 14.94 -2.13 55.36
C HIS A 1031 14.64 -1.57 53.96
N ASP A 1032 15.63 -0.90 53.36
CA ASP A 1032 15.57 -0.22 52.05
C ASP A 1032 16.28 -0.98 50.91
N CYS A 1033 16.89 -2.14 51.19
CA CYS A 1033 17.71 -2.88 50.24
C CYS A 1033 17.56 -4.40 50.42
N CYS A 1034 18.35 -5.18 49.67
CA CYS A 1034 18.39 -6.65 49.74
C CYS A 1034 17.05 -7.41 49.54
N GLY A 1035 15.97 -6.74 49.12
CA GLY A 1035 14.63 -7.35 49.02
C GLY A 1035 13.93 -7.53 50.38
N VAL A 1036 14.45 -6.94 51.47
CA VAL A 1036 13.87 -7.05 52.82
C VAL A 1036 12.44 -6.47 52.87
N SER A 1037 12.20 -5.35 52.19
CA SER A 1037 10.87 -4.72 52.11
C SER A 1037 9.82 -5.63 51.47
N GLN A 1038 10.20 -6.50 50.53
CA GLN A 1038 9.31 -7.47 49.90
C GLN A 1038 8.95 -8.61 50.86
N ILE A 1039 9.89 -9.08 51.68
CA ILE A 1039 9.64 -10.11 52.70
C ILE A 1039 8.84 -9.54 53.88
N MET A 1040 9.13 -8.31 54.31
CA MET A 1040 8.38 -7.63 55.37
C MET A 1040 6.98 -7.21 54.94
N GLY A 1041 6.79 -6.88 53.64
CA GLY A 1041 5.48 -6.58 53.06
C GLY A 1041 4.57 -7.79 52.89
N LEU A 1042 5.11 -9.01 52.88
CA LEU A 1042 4.35 -10.28 52.92
C LEU A 1042 3.97 -10.70 54.35
N LEU A 1043 4.51 -10.03 55.37
CA LEU A 1043 4.20 -10.23 56.79
C LEU A 1043 3.20 -9.20 57.35
N LYS A 1044 2.83 -8.19 56.54
CA LYS A 1044 1.68 -7.31 56.77
C LYS A 1044 0.52 -7.78 55.89
#